data_AF-A0A8F5ZGF1-F1
#
_entry.id   AF-A0A8F5ZGF1-F1
#
_cell.length_a   1.000
_cell.length_b   1.000
_cell.length_c   1.000
_cell.angle_alpha   90.00
_cell.angle_beta   90.00
_cell.angle_gamma   90.00
#
_symmetry.space_group_name_H-M   'P 1'
#
loop_
_entity.id
_entity.type
_entity.pdbx_description
1 polymer ?
#
loop_
_entity_poly.entity_id
_entity_poly.type
_entity_poly.pdbx_seq_one_letter_code
_entity_poly.pdbx_strand_id
1 'polypeptide(L)'
;MKDGGQQDLKKMNSVLLVALLLIILCFSVISVFLTFFILDTYQSFEINDMTSRMNHFSENLNNSIRNIERTVSDYSEWDDTALFSEGKFIDYPEQLLISDSFQAMNIDIAEFFNSSGHPIFLEDYSNHKSGKFLFRPELEAYFNASYPKYDTDVHDSKTRNYLIFHTNNLSGVLVSHLISYHTEPKKVSGYLVLGRYFNQTYLNELSVFLSQPVQLVDSSETDSIFPTSTIQNGQPSIAVHIENESTISGYLRVIDPISLEYTTFKITYPRSIYQEGFSALSSYLLLIIGLMGVFAILTVLGIRYYFRHADSSAKLAKERDYSYQKIIEEIEDAYFKTTPEGKIQFVSPSTAKMLGYSDASELVGRYIFEMYQNPDDRNKLSMLLFSKEELRDQPVVLKRKDGSLVFISANVHLIYDEQHNVIGIEGIAHDNTDNLLVKKATQENESFYRLIFESANIGLFQTNSQGGVLLVNPALASMLGFISPEEMREEITDLVQDLHLDPDEYAMLVNLLNIHGEVRNMEFSLKKTDGTPIWLNCNVVAIKDIYEKTATYFGTAIDISEKKIIELELIESRQKFQSLFYFSPVAIIVYTNRGEMVDLNSTAISLFGLSEHSIPESYPPFYLEYLTSSQTEDLEAGKVVSMDIKMDFSLLRSKFEVPATITGIGYFNMIITPVPNKESGEGWLFVLITDITKRKIAEIARNIAIGRLKEAEKIASLGHWDLDHRTNSLYWSESVYQIFEKSPFDFTPSYPSFLSLVHPGDRTMVDNAYWSHVNNHEPFDVVHRILLSDNRIKYVREVSKTDYYPDGTPQKSVGIIHDITSIKFSELALRESELKYRQMFANVSLGLVLFEFTPEGIPGLIIDANPKAEEMIHKSLNEILEMKGEIRSFIPFCDTIHISDLKVSSSDICAFESDLNRDDNKNLIVHVIMDIYRLADKVVGLAIIEDITEKRHYEEERVNLIAQIEKNLAELAILNDGIRNPLTIITMVANELENETLFSVLHQVQIIDELVSQLDKRWLESDKILRYLQKYHNVHYKKDIER
;
A
#
# COMPACT_ATOMS: atom_id res chain seq x y z
N MET A 1 -54.90 -44.80 -9.03
CA MET A 1 -53.92 -44.08 -8.19
C MET A 1 -52.57 -43.82 -8.89
N LYS A 2 -52.50 -43.67 -10.23
CA LYS A 2 -51.24 -43.39 -10.96
C LYS A 2 -51.10 -41.95 -11.45
N ASP A 3 -52.20 -41.19 -11.58
CA ASP A 3 -52.15 -39.80 -12.09
C ASP A 3 -51.81 -38.75 -11.02
N GLY A 4 -52.08 -39.02 -9.73
CA GLY A 4 -51.80 -38.07 -8.64
C GLY A 4 -50.30 -37.82 -8.41
N GLY A 5 -49.47 -38.86 -8.43
CA GLY A 5 -48.02 -38.75 -8.19
C GLY A 5 -47.26 -37.99 -9.29
N GLN A 6 -47.73 -38.01 -10.54
CA GLN A 6 -47.14 -37.21 -11.62
C GLN A 6 -47.47 -35.72 -11.51
N GLN A 7 -48.63 -35.37 -10.93
CA GLN A 7 -49.04 -33.99 -10.72
C GLN A 7 -48.26 -33.35 -9.55
N ASP A 8 -48.01 -34.11 -8.49
CA ASP A 8 -47.24 -33.66 -7.34
C ASP A 8 -45.75 -33.49 -7.65
N LEU A 9 -45.14 -34.37 -8.46
CA LEU A 9 -43.76 -34.19 -8.94
C LEU A 9 -43.59 -32.94 -9.83
N LYS A 10 -44.57 -32.65 -10.70
CA LYS A 10 -44.54 -31.41 -11.51
C LYS A 10 -44.64 -30.16 -10.64
N LYS A 11 -45.48 -30.19 -9.60
CA LYS A 11 -45.58 -29.10 -8.62
C LYS A 11 -44.27 -28.90 -7.86
N MET A 12 -43.68 -29.96 -7.32
CA MET A 12 -42.43 -29.89 -6.56
C MET A 12 -41.27 -29.33 -7.40
N ASN A 13 -41.16 -29.75 -8.68
CA ASN A 13 -40.14 -29.23 -9.58
C ASN A 13 -40.38 -27.78 -10.01
N SER A 14 -41.64 -27.35 -10.14
CA SER A 14 -41.96 -25.94 -10.40
C SER A 14 -41.63 -25.03 -9.21
N VAL A 15 -41.81 -25.53 -7.98
CA VAL A 15 -41.40 -24.82 -6.75
C VAL A 15 -39.88 -24.69 -6.67
N LEU A 16 -39.15 -25.77 -7.00
CA LEU A 16 -37.68 -25.75 -7.01
C LEU A 16 -37.12 -24.77 -8.05
N LEU A 17 -37.72 -24.69 -9.24
CA LEU A 17 -37.33 -23.75 -10.29
C LEU A 17 -37.55 -22.30 -9.85
N VAL A 18 -38.70 -22.00 -9.23
CA VAL A 18 -39.01 -20.67 -8.71
C VAL A 18 -38.06 -20.30 -7.57
N ALA A 19 -37.74 -21.24 -6.66
CA ALA A 19 -36.76 -21.02 -5.60
C ALA A 19 -35.36 -20.70 -6.16
N LEU A 20 -34.91 -21.44 -7.18
CA LEU A 20 -33.65 -21.19 -7.85
C LEU A 20 -33.60 -19.80 -8.51
N LEU A 21 -34.67 -19.42 -9.22
CA LEU A 21 -34.79 -18.08 -9.82
C LEU A 21 -34.78 -16.96 -8.78
N LEU A 22 -35.42 -17.18 -7.62
CA LEU A 22 -35.41 -16.23 -6.51
C LEU A 22 -34.03 -16.09 -5.87
N ILE A 23 -33.28 -17.19 -5.72
CA ILE A 23 -31.89 -17.16 -5.23
C ILE A 23 -31.01 -16.35 -6.18
N ILE A 24 -31.11 -16.61 -7.48
CA ILE A 24 -30.37 -15.87 -8.51
C ILE A 24 -30.74 -14.38 -8.48
N LEU A 25 -32.03 -14.05 -8.34
CA LEU A 25 -32.49 -12.67 -8.20
C LEU A 25 -31.91 -12.01 -6.95
N CYS A 26 -31.91 -12.69 -5.79
CA CYS A 26 -31.29 -12.18 -4.56
C CYS A 26 -29.79 -11.89 -4.75
N PHE A 27 -29.02 -12.81 -5.34
CA PHE A 27 -27.61 -12.58 -5.62
C PHE A 27 -27.38 -11.39 -6.56
N SER A 28 -28.25 -11.21 -7.57
CA SER A 28 -28.16 -10.06 -8.48
C SER A 28 -28.39 -8.73 -7.77
N VAL A 29 -29.39 -8.67 -6.87
CA VAL A 29 -29.69 -7.49 -6.07
C VAL A 29 -28.53 -7.17 -5.14
N ILE A 30 -27.99 -8.19 -4.44
CA ILE A 30 -26.82 -8.03 -3.56
C ILE A 30 -25.61 -7.52 -4.35
N SER A 31 -25.35 -8.05 -5.54
CA SER A 31 -24.23 -7.61 -6.38
C SER A 31 -24.37 -6.16 -6.83
N VAL A 32 -25.58 -5.70 -7.14
CA VAL A 32 -25.85 -4.29 -7.47
C VAL A 32 -25.60 -3.40 -6.25
N PHE A 33 -26.11 -3.78 -5.07
CA PHE A 33 -25.86 -3.02 -3.83
C PHE A 33 -24.37 -2.95 -3.48
N LEU A 34 -23.64 -4.06 -3.61
CA LEU A 34 -22.20 -4.10 -3.37
C LEU A 34 -21.45 -3.19 -4.35
N THR A 35 -21.88 -3.14 -5.61
CA THR A 35 -21.29 -2.25 -6.63
C THR A 35 -21.47 -0.78 -6.25
N PHE A 36 -22.66 -0.38 -5.82
CA PHE A 36 -22.91 0.99 -5.33
C PHE A 36 -22.04 1.32 -4.10
N PHE A 37 -21.91 0.39 -3.17
CA PHE A 37 -21.08 0.58 -1.97
C PHE A 37 -19.59 0.74 -2.29
N ILE A 38 -19.04 -0.06 -3.20
CA ILE A 38 -17.64 0.05 -3.63
C ILE A 38 -17.42 1.38 -4.36
N LEU A 39 -18.36 1.79 -5.22
CA LEU A 39 -18.26 3.05 -5.97
C LEU A 39 -18.31 4.28 -5.04
N ASP A 40 -19.16 4.24 -4.01
CA ASP A 40 -19.22 5.25 -2.94
C ASP A 40 -17.91 5.31 -2.13
N THR A 41 -17.28 4.15 -1.91
CA THR A 41 -15.97 4.05 -1.25
C THR A 41 -14.87 4.72 -2.09
N TYR A 42 -14.81 4.47 -3.40
CA TYR A 42 -13.84 5.14 -4.28
C TYR A 42 -14.06 6.65 -4.33
N GLN A 43 -15.31 7.10 -4.37
CA GLN A 43 -15.64 8.51 -4.30
C GLN A 43 -15.16 9.15 -2.99
N SER A 44 -15.44 8.51 -1.85
CA SER A 44 -15.02 8.98 -0.54
C SER A 44 -13.49 9.04 -0.42
N PHE A 45 -12.78 8.09 -1.01
CA PHE A 45 -11.32 8.09 -1.07
C PHE A 45 -10.77 9.30 -1.86
N GLU A 46 -11.28 9.57 -3.06
CA GLU A 46 -10.86 10.73 -3.86
C GLU A 46 -11.16 12.06 -3.17
N ILE A 47 -12.32 12.18 -2.51
CA ILE A 47 -12.67 13.39 -1.73
C ILE A 47 -11.66 13.59 -0.59
N ASN A 48 -11.30 12.53 0.13
CA ASN A 48 -10.34 12.60 1.23
C ASN A 48 -8.92 12.95 0.74
N ASP A 49 -8.46 12.33 -0.35
CA ASP A 49 -7.16 12.66 -0.97
C ASP A 49 -7.13 14.13 -1.40
N MET A 50 -8.19 14.60 -2.08
CA MET A 50 -8.28 15.99 -2.50
C MET A 50 -8.31 16.95 -1.30
N THR A 51 -9.04 16.62 -0.25
CA THR A 51 -9.07 17.41 0.99
C THR A 51 -7.67 17.50 1.62
N SER A 52 -6.93 16.39 1.66
CA SER A 52 -5.56 16.36 2.17
C SER A 52 -4.62 17.26 1.36
N ARG A 53 -4.73 17.23 0.02
CA ARG A 53 -3.96 18.11 -0.88
C ARG A 53 -4.28 19.58 -0.65
N MET A 54 -5.56 19.91 -0.49
CA MET A 54 -6.00 21.28 -0.21
C MET A 54 -5.51 21.78 1.16
N ASN A 55 -5.42 20.90 2.17
CA ASN A 55 -4.83 21.25 3.46
C ASN A 55 -3.34 21.60 3.32
N HIS A 56 -2.55 20.78 2.62
CA HIS A 56 -1.15 21.09 2.36
C HIS A 56 -0.98 22.38 1.55
N PHE A 57 -1.84 22.62 0.56
CA PHE A 57 -1.84 23.87 -0.18
C PHE A 57 -2.09 25.08 0.74
N SER A 58 -3.07 24.98 1.64
CA SER A 58 -3.35 26.01 2.65
C SER A 58 -2.16 26.26 3.57
N GLU A 59 -1.49 25.20 4.06
CA GLU A 59 -0.29 25.33 4.89
C GLU A 59 0.84 26.07 4.18
N ASN A 60 1.08 25.73 2.91
CA ASN A 60 2.13 26.38 2.11
C ASN A 60 1.82 27.84 1.82
N LEU A 61 0.56 28.17 1.50
CA LEU A 61 0.14 29.54 1.33
C LEU A 61 0.33 30.34 2.64
N ASN A 62 -0.07 29.77 3.78
CA ASN A 62 0.14 30.38 5.10
C ASN A 62 1.63 30.55 5.47
N ASN A 63 2.50 29.63 5.04
CA ASN A 63 3.95 29.77 5.21
C ASN A 63 4.49 30.92 4.34
N SER A 64 4.01 31.05 3.10
CA SER A 64 4.40 32.16 2.22
C SER A 64 3.97 33.51 2.80
N ILE A 65 2.77 33.61 3.36
CA ILE A 65 2.29 34.85 4.01
C ILE A 65 3.16 35.19 5.23
N ARG A 66 3.50 34.18 6.06
CA ARG A 66 4.40 34.37 7.21
C ARG A 66 5.81 34.82 6.82
N ASN A 67 6.30 34.44 5.64
CA ASN A 67 7.59 34.93 5.15
C ASN A 67 7.54 36.42 4.80
N ILE A 68 6.44 36.88 4.18
CA ILE A 68 6.23 38.31 3.94
C ILE A 68 6.15 39.04 5.29
N GLU A 69 5.42 38.50 6.25
CA GLU A 69 5.30 39.06 7.61
C GLU A 69 6.64 39.23 8.32
N ARG A 70 7.51 38.23 8.28
CA ARG A 70 8.88 38.36 8.81
C ARG A 70 9.66 39.46 8.12
N THR A 71 9.57 39.51 6.79
CA THR A 71 10.28 40.53 6.00
C THR A 71 9.80 41.94 6.35
N VAL A 72 8.48 42.16 6.45
CA VAL A 72 7.91 43.45 6.85
C VAL A 72 8.37 43.82 8.26
N SER A 73 8.32 42.86 9.20
CA SER A 73 8.73 43.07 10.59
C SER A 73 10.20 43.47 10.68
N ASP A 74 11.09 42.75 9.99
CA ASP A 74 12.52 43.04 9.97
C ASP A 74 12.81 44.45 9.45
N TYR A 75 12.21 44.85 8.31
CA TYR A 75 12.38 46.21 7.77
C TYR A 75 11.79 47.28 8.69
N SER A 76 10.71 46.98 9.42
CA SER A 76 10.04 47.95 10.28
C SER A 76 10.81 48.29 11.57
N GLU A 77 11.77 47.46 11.97
CA GLU A 77 12.61 47.68 13.16
C GLU A 77 13.90 48.44 12.86
N TRP A 78 14.22 48.72 11.59
CA TRP A 78 15.41 49.49 11.23
C TRP A 78 15.20 50.98 11.53
N ASP A 79 16.17 51.59 12.21
CA ASP A 79 16.14 53.02 12.53
C ASP A 79 16.08 53.89 11.25
N ASP A 80 16.68 53.43 10.14
CA ASP A 80 16.63 54.10 8.84
C ASP A 80 15.20 54.14 8.26
N THR A 81 14.45 53.05 8.41
CA THR A 81 13.03 52.96 8.05
C THR A 81 12.20 53.94 8.88
N ALA A 82 12.50 54.06 10.18
CA ALA A 82 11.85 55.02 11.06
C ALA A 82 12.19 56.47 10.66
N LEU A 83 13.45 56.77 10.35
CA LEU A 83 13.88 58.09 9.85
C LEU A 83 13.21 58.44 8.52
N PHE A 84 13.09 57.49 7.60
CA PHE A 84 12.37 57.67 6.36
C PHE A 84 10.89 57.98 6.61
N SER A 85 10.25 57.25 7.52
CA SER A 85 8.84 57.46 7.86
C SER A 85 8.53 58.84 8.46
N GLU A 86 9.53 59.47 9.09
CA GLU A 86 9.46 60.85 9.59
C GLU A 86 9.86 61.92 8.55
N GLY A 87 10.16 61.51 7.31
CA GLY A 87 10.62 62.40 6.24
C GLY A 87 12.05 62.93 6.43
N LYS A 88 12.86 62.27 7.26
CA LYS A 88 14.24 62.68 7.59
C LYS A 88 15.31 61.98 6.76
N PHE A 89 14.95 60.92 6.03
CA PHE A 89 15.87 60.19 5.16
C PHE A 89 15.27 60.05 3.75
N ILE A 90 15.30 61.13 2.98
CA ILE A 90 14.60 61.25 1.69
C ILE A 90 15.10 60.23 0.65
N ASP A 91 16.39 59.88 0.69
CA ASP A 91 17.03 58.97 -0.27
C ASP A 91 16.85 57.47 0.09
N TYR A 92 16.12 57.17 1.16
CA TYR A 92 15.90 55.80 1.65
C TYR A 92 15.39 54.83 0.57
N PRO A 93 14.41 55.17 -0.30
CA PRO A 93 13.96 54.25 -1.34
C PRO A 93 15.03 53.88 -2.37
N GLU A 94 15.85 54.84 -2.79
CA GLU A 94 16.90 54.61 -3.79
C GLU A 94 18.07 53.80 -3.19
N GLN A 95 18.32 53.95 -1.89
CA GLN A 95 19.43 53.27 -1.20
C GLN A 95 19.08 51.92 -0.59
N LEU A 96 17.84 51.69 -0.15
CA LEU A 96 17.49 50.50 0.65
C LEU A 96 16.30 49.70 0.10
N LEU A 97 15.53 50.25 -0.84
CA LEU A 97 14.41 49.55 -1.49
C LEU A 97 14.77 49.13 -2.93
N ILE A 98 15.80 48.29 -3.05
CA ILE A 98 16.28 47.78 -4.35
C ILE A 98 15.23 46.82 -4.95
N SER A 99 14.76 47.13 -6.17
CA SER A 99 13.72 46.36 -6.86
C SER A 99 14.05 44.86 -6.97
N ASP A 100 15.29 44.50 -7.30
CA ASP A 100 15.72 43.10 -7.45
C ASP A 100 15.60 42.31 -6.14
N SER A 101 15.86 42.94 -4.99
CA SER A 101 15.72 42.31 -3.68
C SER A 101 14.26 41.99 -3.36
N PHE A 102 13.36 42.95 -3.63
CA PHE A 102 11.92 42.76 -3.41
C PHE A 102 11.35 41.69 -4.34
N GLN A 103 11.81 41.63 -5.59
CA GLN A 103 11.47 40.54 -6.51
C GLN A 103 12.01 39.19 -6.06
N ALA A 104 13.26 39.10 -5.59
CA ALA A 104 13.81 37.85 -5.06
C ALA A 104 13.05 37.34 -3.81
N MET A 105 12.46 38.26 -3.04
CA MET A 105 11.58 37.95 -1.91
C MET A 105 10.13 37.70 -2.32
N ASN A 106 9.81 37.76 -3.62
CA ASN A 106 8.45 37.72 -4.18
C ASN A 106 7.54 38.74 -3.47
N ILE A 107 7.97 39.99 -3.35
CA ILE A 107 7.17 41.11 -2.87
C ILE A 107 6.87 42.00 -4.07
N ASP A 108 5.58 42.15 -4.36
CA ASP A 108 5.10 42.91 -5.52
C ASP A 108 4.79 44.36 -5.18
N ILE A 109 4.50 44.68 -3.92
CA ILE A 109 4.16 46.04 -3.50
C ILE A 109 4.81 46.37 -2.16
N ALA A 110 5.31 47.59 -2.05
CA ALA A 110 5.77 48.16 -0.78
C ALA A 110 5.20 49.56 -0.60
N GLU A 111 4.63 49.83 0.57
CA GLU A 111 4.04 51.11 0.91
C GLU A 111 4.44 51.53 2.33
N PHE A 112 4.80 52.80 2.47
CA PHE A 112 5.19 53.39 3.74
C PHE A 112 4.20 54.49 4.07
N PHE A 113 3.77 54.51 5.32
CA PHE A 113 2.92 55.52 5.89
C PHE A 113 3.64 56.21 7.03
N ASN A 114 3.44 57.52 7.16
CA ASN A 114 3.92 58.24 8.34
C ASN A 114 3.03 57.95 9.57
N SER A 115 3.42 58.45 10.74
CA SER A 115 2.67 58.27 11.99
C SER A 115 1.23 58.80 11.98
N SER A 116 0.88 59.69 11.04
CA SER A 116 -0.50 60.15 10.83
C SER A 116 -1.32 59.29 9.86
N GLY A 117 -0.73 58.23 9.29
CA GLY A 117 -1.39 57.36 8.31
C GLY A 117 -1.45 57.92 6.90
N HIS A 118 -0.66 58.95 6.57
CA HIS A 118 -0.54 59.44 5.20
C HIS A 118 0.54 58.65 4.46
N PRO A 119 0.25 58.17 3.23
CA PRO A 119 1.24 57.48 2.41
C PRO A 119 2.37 58.43 2.05
N ILE A 120 3.61 57.99 2.23
CA ILE A 120 4.83 58.74 1.94
C ILE A 120 5.64 58.11 0.81
N PHE A 121 5.48 56.80 0.59
CA PHE A 121 6.13 56.07 -0.48
C PHE A 121 5.29 54.87 -0.86
N LEU A 122 5.23 54.58 -2.15
CA LEU A 122 4.51 53.47 -2.73
C LEU A 122 5.24 53.05 -4.00
N GLU A 123 5.56 51.77 -4.12
CA GLU A 123 6.14 51.20 -5.35
C GLU A 123 5.52 49.83 -5.65
N ASP A 124 5.25 49.56 -6.93
CA ASP A 124 4.78 48.27 -7.45
C ASP A 124 5.94 47.61 -8.23
N TYR A 125 6.53 46.56 -7.65
CA TYR A 125 7.66 45.81 -8.17
C TYR A 125 7.28 44.68 -9.14
N SER A 126 5.98 44.49 -9.42
CA SER A 126 5.50 43.36 -10.23
C SER A 126 5.76 43.50 -11.74
N ASN A 127 6.09 44.70 -12.25
CA ASN A 127 6.26 44.91 -13.69
C ASN A 127 7.35 45.95 -13.99
N HIS A 128 8.47 45.50 -14.61
CA HIS A 128 9.71 46.24 -14.89
C HIS A 128 9.63 47.46 -15.84
N LYS A 129 8.46 48.08 -16.05
CA LYS A 129 8.36 49.23 -16.96
C LYS A 129 8.65 50.54 -16.21
N SER A 130 9.88 51.01 -16.37
CA SER A 130 10.38 52.32 -15.98
C SER A 130 9.35 53.45 -16.13
N GLY A 131 8.96 54.04 -15.01
CA GLY A 131 8.17 55.25 -14.93
C GLY A 131 7.44 55.27 -13.60
N LYS A 132 7.44 56.41 -12.89
CA LYS A 132 6.62 56.62 -11.69
C LYS A 132 5.18 56.19 -12.00
N PHE A 133 4.79 54.99 -11.60
CA PHE A 133 3.43 54.53 -11.80
C PHE A 133 2.53 55.37 -10.92
N LEU A 134 1.47 55.93 -11.51
CA LEU A 134 0.35 56.38 -10.70
C LEU A 134 -0.21 55.16 -9.97
N PHE A 135 -0.46 55.33 -8.68
CA PHE A 135 -1.15 54.38 -7.83
C PHE A 135 -2.34 53.78 -8.58
N ARG A 136 -2.46 52.44 -8.59
CA ARG A 136 -3.64 51.80 -9.17
C ARG A 136 -4.87 52.31 -8.41
N PRO A 137 -5.83 52.98 -9.08
CA PRO A 137 -7.00 53.54 -8.39
C PRO A 137 -7.77 52.51 -7.56
N GLU A 138 -7.69 51.23 -7.95
CA GLU A 138 -8.28 50.10 -7.25
C GLU A 138 -7.65 49.87 -5.87
N LEU A 139 -6.33 50.03 -5.73
CA LEU A 139 -5.64 49.95 -4.45
C LEU A 139 -5.86 51.22 -3.63
N GLU A 140 -5.87 52.39 -4.26
CA GLU A 140 -6.20 53.65 -3.59
C GLU A 140 -7.57 53.63 -2.92
N ALA A 141 -8.55 53.04 -3.59
CA ALA A 141 -9.86 52.84 -2.99
C ALA A 141 -9.81 51.88 -1.80
N TYR A 142 -9.03 50.80 -1.87
CA TYR A 142 -8.88 49.83 -0.77
C TYR A 142 -8.21 50.45 0.47
N PHE A 143 -7.09 51.16 0.27
CA PHE A 143 -6.38 51.86 1.36
C PHE A 143 -7.19 53.06 1.89
N ASN A 144 -8.06 53.70 1.11
CA ASN A 144 -8.93 54.74 1.64
C ASN A 144 -10.19 54.20 2.34
N ALA A 145 -10.71 53.04 1.94
CA ALA A 145 -11.97 52.47 2.45
C ALA A 145 -11.76 51.49 3.62
N SER A 146 -10.68 50.70 3.60
CA SER A 146 -10.50 49.51 4.43
C SER A 146 -9.22 49.54 5.27
N TYR A 147 -8.41 50.60 5.19
CA TYR A 147 -7.18 50.68 5.97
C TYR A 147 -7.51 50.58 7.46
N PRO A 148 -6.93 49.61 8.18
CA PRO A 148 -7.06 49.58 9.61
C PRO A 148 -6.31 50.81 10.11
N LYS A 149 -7.04 51.81 10.59
CA LYS A 149 -6.51 52.69 11.63
C LYS A 149 -6.19 51.77 12.80
N TYR A 150 -5.00 51.17 12.81
CA TYR A 150 -4.51 50.42 13.96
C TYR A 150 -4.53 51.39 15.13
N ASP A 151 -5.34 51.07 16.14
CA ASP A 151 -5.47 51.85 17.35
C ASP A 151 -4.08 51.92 18.00
N THR A 152 -3.66 53.12 18.38
CA THR A 152 -2.30 53.46 18.83
C THR A 152 -1.89 52.81 20.17
N ASP A 153 -2.64 51.82 20.66
CA ASP A 153 -2.35 51.09 21.90
C ASP A 153 -1.34 49.96 21.63
N VAL A 154 -0.07 50.28 21.90
CA VAL A 154 1.16 49.48 21.72
C VAL A 154 1.17 48.16 22.54
N HIS A 155 0.05 47.75 23.15
CA HIS A 155 0.01 46.67 24.14
C HIS A 155 -0.81 45.42 23.79
N ASP A 156 -1.53 45.37 22.67
CA ASP A 156 -2.22 44.13 22.27
C ASP A 156 -1.49 43.42 21.11
N SER A 157 -0.46 42.64 21.48
CA SER A 157 0.38 41.80 20.60
C SER A 157 -0.36 40.65 19.89
N LYS A 158 -1.68 40.72 19.74
CA LYS A 158 -2.51 39.62 19.19
C LYS A 158 -3.21 39.92 17.87
N THR A 159 -3.06 41.11 17.30
CA THR A 159 -3.74 41.49 16.05
C THR A 159 -2.85 41.22 14.84
N ARG A 160 -3.23 40.14 14.15
CA ARG A 160 -2.68 39.57 12.91
C ARG A 160 -2.29 40.63 11.87
N ASN A 161 -1.17 40.37 11.19
CA ASN A 161 -0.49 41.35 10.33
C ASN A 161 -0.92 41.34 8.86
N TYR A 162 -1.79 40.43 8.38
CA TYR A 162 -2.10 40.29 6.95
C TYR A 162 -3.57 40.54 6.59
N LEU A 163 -3.79 41.14 5.42
CA LEU A 163 -5.08 41.46 4.79
C LEU A 163 -5.14 40.81 3.41
N ILE A 164 -6.27 40.20 3.08
CA ILE A 164 -6.54 39.71 1.72
C ILE A 164 -7.43 40.76 1.06
N PHE A 165 -7.03 41.22 -0.11
CA PHE A 165 -7.83 42.15 -0.89
C PHE A 165 -8.28 41.48 -2.18
N HIS A 166 -9.51 41.78 -2.58
CA HIS A 166 -10.06 41.31 -3.85
C HIS A 166 -10.80 42.46 -4.54
N THR A 167 -10.16 43.07 -5.53
CA THR A 167 -10.76 44.10 -6.40
C THR A 167 -11.08 43.52 -7.77
N ASN A 168 -11.88 44.23 -8.59
CA ASN A 168 -12.41 43.74 -9.88
C ASN A 168 -11.37 43.07 -10.83
N ASN A 169 -10.06 43.37 -10.70
CA ASN A 169 -9.00 42.79 -11.52
C ASN A 169 -7.72 42.43 -10.75
N LEU A 170 -7.73 42.48 -9.41
CA LEU A 170 -6.52 42.33 -8.61
C LEU A 170 -6.83 41.66 -7.27
N SER A 171 -6.22 40.51 -7.05
CA SER A 171 -6.27 39.78 -5.78
C SER A 171 -4.86 39.63 -5.22
N GLY A 172 -4.71 39.72 -3.92
CA GLY A 172 -3.41 39.55 -3.28
C GLY A 172 -3.49 39.54 -1.77
N VAL A 173 -2.30 39.52 -1.17
CA VAL A 173 -2.11 39.63 0.27
C VAL A 173 -1.24 40.85 0.58
N LEU A 174 -1.68 41.64 1.54
CA LEU A 174 -0.94 42.75 2.12
C LEU A 174 -0.58 42.39 3.55
N VAL A 175 0.59 42.79 4.01
CA VAL A 175 1.06 42.55 5.36
C VAL A 175 1.63 43.84 5.91
N SER A 176 1.11 44.30 7.05
CA SER A 176 1.46 45.57 7.68
C SER A 176 2.19 45.38 9.00
N HIS A 177 3.15 46.24 9.29
CA HIS A 177 3.83 46.30 10.59
C HIS A 177 4.13 47.74 11.01
N LEU A 178 4.11 47.98 12.32
CA LEU A 178 4.49 49.26 12.92
C LEU A 178 5.97 49.54 12.71
N ILE A 179 6.30 50.73 12.20
CA ILE A 179 7.68 51.21 12.11
C ILE A 179 8.03 51.90 13.43
N SER A 180 9.10 51.44 14.06
CA SER A 180 9.59 52.01 15.32
C SER A 180 11.11 52.01 15.38
N TYR A 181 11.68 52.96 16.12
CA TYR A 181 13.10 52.94 16.42
C TYR A 181 13.46 51.72 17.30
N HIS A 182 14.64 51.16 17.11
CA HIS A 182 15.18 50.04 17.88
C HIS A 182 15.51 50.44 19.35
N THR A 183 15.43 51.73 19.68
CA THR A 183 15.74 52.26 21.02
C THR A 183 14.53 52.21 21.97
N GLU A 184 14.74 51.89 23.25
CA GLU A 184 13.70 52.02 24.27
C GLU A 184 13.60 53.47 24.81
N PRO A 185 12.39 54.07 24.89
CA PRO A 185 11.10 53.49 24.53
C PRO A 185 10.81 53.54 23.01
N LYS A 186 10.28 52.44 22.46
CA LYS A 186 9.90 52.30 21.03
C LYS A 186 8.89 53.39 20.65
N LYS A 187 9.35 54.44 19.97
CA LYS A 187 8.51 55.50 19.41
C LYS A 187 8.01 55.05 18.04
N VAL A 188 6.69 55.05 17.83
CA VAL A 188 6.07 54.75 16.53
C VAL A 188 6.30 55.92 15.58
N SER A 189 6.90 55.65 14.43
CA SER A 189 7.23 56.64 13.41
C SER A 189 6.39 56.50 12.15
N GLY A 190 5.81 55.33 11.92
CA GLY A 190 4.96 55.05 10.75
C GLY A 190 4.47 53.60 10.68
N TYR A 191 4.00 53.20 9.50
CA TYR A 191 3.60 51.83 9.18
C TYR A 191 4.23 51.41 7.85
N LEU A 192 4.69 50.17 7.78
CA LEU A 192 5.20 49.54 6.55
C LEU A 192 4.22 48.48 6.11
N VAL A 193 3.78 48.54 4.86
CA VAL A 193 2.96 47.52 4.23
C VAL A 193 3.74 46.90 3.08
N LEU A 194 3.98 45.59 3.13
CA LEU A 194 4.49 44.84 1.98
C LEU A 194 3.42 43.85 1.52
N GLY A 195 3.37 43.56 0.23
CA GLY A 195 2.37 42.64 -0.30
C GLY A 195 2.78 41.92 -1.56
N ARG A 196 1.95 40.95 -1.94
CA ARG A 196 2.10 40.14 -3.14
C ARG A 196 0.77 40.00 -3.85
N TYR A 197 0.79 40.09 -5.17
CA TYR A 197 -0.34 39.76 -6.03
C TYR A 197 -0.40 38.27 -6.30
N PHE A 198 -1.61 37.74 -6.35
CA PHE A 198 -1.86 36.38 -6.84
C PHE A 198 -1.92 36.40 -8.39
N ASN A 199 -0.84 36.88 -9.02
CA ASN A 199 -0.72 36.99 -10.47
C ASN A 199 -0.47 35.61 -11.14
N GLN A 200 -0.54 35.56 -12.47
CA GLN A 200 -0.37 34.30 -13.21
C GLN A 200 1.01 33.66 -12.97
N THR A 201 2.07 34.46 -12.77
CA THR A 201 3.41 33.96 -12.46
C THR A 201 3.42 33.18 -11.15
N TYR A 202 2.85 33.77 -10.09
CA TYR A 202 2.74 33.13 -8.79
C TYR A 202 1.81 31.90 -8.81
N LEU A 203 0.69 31.97 -9.53
CA LEU A 203 -0.18 30.81 -9.71
C LEU A 203 0.55 29.67 -10.45
N ASN A 204 1.40 29.98 -11.43
CA ASN A 204 2.22 28.98 -12.11
C ASN A 204 3.27 28.35 -11.17
N GLU A 205 3.90 29.14 -10.30
CA GLU A 205 4.82 28.61 -9.26
C GLU A 205 4.11 27.64 -8.32
N LEU A 206 2.94 28.03 -7.81
CA LEU A 206 2.10 27.16 -6.98
C LEU A 206 1.66 25.90 -7.75
N SER A 207 1.41 26.03 -9.06
CA SER A 207 1.03 24.91 -9.92
C SER A 207 2.14 23.88 -10.09
N VAL A 208 3.41 24.33 -10.18
CA VAL A 208 4.58 23.43 -10.22
C VAL A 208 4.67 22.63 -8.92
N PHE A 209 4.49 23.29 -7.78
CA PHE A 209 4.54 22.63 -6.48
C PHE A 209 3.43 21.58 -6.32
N LEU A 210 2.22 21.87 -6.79
CA LEU A 210 1.04 20.99 -6.64
C LEU A 210 0.86 20.00 -7.79
N SER A 211 1.72 20.06 -8.82
CA SER A 211 1.62 19.28 -10.06
C SER A 211 0.25 19.40 -10.78
N GLN A 212 -0.48 20.48 -10.52
CA GLN A 212 -1.79 20.78 -11.11
C GLN A 212 -1.96 22.29 -11.24
N PRO A 213 -2.69 22.77 -12.25
CA PRO A 213 -2.95 24.20 -12.42
C PRO A 213 -3.79 24.73 -11.25
N VAL A 214 -3.27 25.75 -10.58
CA VAL A 214 -3.96 26.54 -9.56
C VAL A 214 -4.62 27.73 -10.24
N GLN A 215 -5.90 27.96 -9.98
CA GLN A 215 -6.67 29.05 -10.55
C GLN A 215 -7.31 29.88 -9.44
N LEU A 216 -7.40 31.19 -9.65
CA LEU A 216 -8.30 32.04 -8.88
C LEU A 216 -9.71 31.96 -9.49
N VAL A 217 -10.71 31.86 -8.63
CA VAL A 217 -12.11 31.77 -9.06
C VAL A 217 -12.88 32.93 -8.46
N ASP A 218 -13.77 33.50 -9.27
CA ASP A 218 -14.63 34.59 -8.84
C ASP A 218 -15.54 34.14 -7.68
N SER A 219 -15.75 35.07 -6.76
CA SER A 219 -16.69 34.99 -5.63
C SER A 219 -18.04 34.39 -6.02
N SER A 220 -18.61 34.84 -7.15
CA SER A 220 -19.92 34.43 -7.66
C SER A 220 -20.06 32.94 -7.97
N GLU A 221 -18.99 32.28 -8.43
CA GLU A 221 -19.00 30.84 -8.72
C GLU A 221 -18.90 29.99 -7.44
N THR A 222 -18.30 30.55 -6.39
CA THR A 222 -17.97 29.82 -5.15
C THR A 222 -18.98 30.03 -4.03
N ASP A 223 -19.89 30.99 -4.16
CA ASP A 223 -20.96 31.28 -3.18
C ASP A 223 -21.91 30.10 -2.97
N SER A 224 -22.08 29.24 -3.98
CA SER A 224 -22.87 28.00 -3.85
C SER A 224 -22.15 26.92 -3.03
N ILE A 225 -20.81 26.92 -3.05
CA ILE A 225 -19.94 25.95 -2.37
C ILE A 225 -19.69 26.40 -0.92
N PHE A 226 -19.54 27.70 -0.72
CA PHE A 226 -19.35 28.33 0.59
C PHE A 226 -20.37 29.46 0.77
N PRO A 227 -21.53 29.17 1.40
CA PRO A 227 -22.59 30.16 1.57
C PRO A 227 -22.11 31.38 2.34
N THR A 228 -22.35 32.59 1.83
CA THR A 228 -21.90 33.86 2.42
C THR A 228 -22.34 34.07 3.88
N SER A 229 -23.44 33.43 4.31
CA SER A 229 -23.93 33.44 5.70
C SER A 229 -23.02 32.72 6.71
N THR A 230 -22.04 31.95 6.24
CA THR A 230 -21.17 31.09 7.06
C THR A 230 -19.83 31.73 7.42
N ILE A 231 -19.49 32.87 6.80
CA ILE A 231 -18.26 33.64 7.04
C ILE A 231 -18.13 34.04 8.52
N GLN A 232 -19.24 34.25 9.23
CA GLN A 232 -19.25 34.57 10.67
C GLN A 232 -19.04 33.37 11.60
N ASN A 233 -19.19 32.13 11.13
CA ASN A 233 -19.21 30.92 11.97
C ASN A 233 -17.94 30.06 11.89
N GLY A 234 -16.86 30.54 11.26
CA GLY A 234 -15.59 29.82 11.21
C GLY A 234 -15.66 28.46 10.47
N GLN A 235 -16.50 28.37 9.43
CA GLN A 235 -16.60 27.19 8.58
C GLN A 235 -15.26 26.81 7.93
N PRO A 236 -15.12 25.54 7.45
CA PRO A 236 -13.88 25.09 6.83
C PRO A 236 -13.53 25.99 5.63
N SER A 237 -12.28 26.42 5.59
CA SER A 237 -11.68 27.18 4.49
C SER A 237 -11.54 26.35 3.21
N ILE A 238 -11.80 25.05 3.29
CA ILE A 238 -11.58 24.08 2.23
C ILE A 238 -12.88 23.36 1.93
N ALA A 239 -13.22 23.27 0.66
CA ALA A 239 -14.32 22.47 0.16
C ALA A 239 -13.83 21.62 -1.01
N VAL A 240 -14.40 20.42 -1.14
CA VAL A 240 -14.15 19.55 -2.28
C VAL A 240 -15.48 19.30 -2.98
N HIS A 241 -15.51 19.51 -4.28
CA HIS A 241 -16.70 19.37 -5.10
C HIS A 241 -16.41 18.48 -6.30
N ILE A 242 -17.31 17.52 -6.55
CA ILE A 242 -17.25 16.67 -7.72
C ILE A 242 -17.98 17.41 -8.84
N GLU A 243 -17.24 17.90 -9.84
CA GLU A 243 -17.81 18.64 -10.97
C GLU A 243 -18.59 17.72 -11.90
N ASN A 244 -18.04 16.53 -12.14
CA ASN A 244 -18.62 15.49 -12.98
C ASN A 244 -17.94 14.13 -12.70
N GLU A 245 -18.27 13.11 -13.49
CA GLU A 245 -17.69 11.75 -13.36
C GLU A 245 -16.18 11.69 -13.65
N SER A 246 -15.61 12.71 -14.27
CA SER A 246 -14.20 12.75 -14.69
C SER A 246 -13.32 13.70 -13.90
N THR A 247 -13.90 14.69 -13.22
CA THR A 247 -13.13 15.74 -12.55
C THR A 247 -13.66 16.05 -11.16
N ILE A 248 -12.72 16.19 -10.22
CA ILE A 248 -12.96 16.64 -8.85
C ILE A 248 -12.16 17.92 -8.62
N SER A 249 -12.81 18.91 -8.03
CA SER A 249 -12.22 20.22 -7.75
C SER A 249 -12.12 20.43 -6.25
N GLY A 250 -10.99 20.94 -5.79
CA GLY A 250 -10.81 21.43 -4.43
C GLY A 250 -10.74 22.94 -4.45
N TYR A 251 -11.40 23.56 -3.48
CA TYR A 251 -11.54 24.98 -3.31
C TYR A 251 -10.94 25.38 -1.97
N LEU A 252 -10.02 26.34 -1.96
CA LEU A 252 -9.48 26.96 -0.76
C LEU A 252 -9.90 28.42 -0.73
N ARG A 253 -10.76 28.78 0.21
CA ARG A 253 -11.18 30.15 0.48
C ARG A 253 -10.32 30.75 1.58
N VAL A 254 -9.60 31.82 1.26
CA VAL A 254 -8.81 32.61 2.20
C VAL A 254 -9.58 33.88 2.51
N ILE A 255 -9.89 34.09 3.79
CA ILE A 255 -10.74 35.19 4.26
C ILE A 255 -9.88 36.18 5.05
N ASP A 256 -10.05 37.46 4.76
CA ASP A 256 -9.55 38.56 5.58
C ASP A 256 -10.40 38.66 6.87
N PRO A 257 -9.80 38.51 8.06
CA PRO A 257 -10.55 38.56 9.32
C PRO A 257 -11.13 39.94 9.67
N ILE A 258 -10.65 41.02 9.05
CA ILE A 258 -11.06 42.41 9.33
C ILE A 258 -12.12 42.86 8.33
N SER A 259 -11.80 42.84 7.03
CA SER A 259 -12.75 43.27 5.99
C SER A 259 -13.81 42.22 5.68
N LEU A 260 -13.58 40.97 6.06
CA LEU A 260 -14.35 39.79 5.64
C LEU A 260 -14.36 39.56 4.12
N GLU A 261 -13.51 40.28 3.36
CA GLU A 261 -13.23 39.95 1.97
C GLU A 261 -12.53 38.59 1.87
N TYR A 262 -12.67 37.95 0.72
CA TYR A 262 -12.06 36.65 0.51
C TYR A 262 -11.62 36.45 -0.93
N THR A 263 -10.65 35.55 -1.10
CA THR A 263 -10.21 35.04 -2.39
C THR A 263 -10.31 33.51 -2.37
N THR A 264 -10.76 32.92 -3.48
CA THR A 264 -10.87 31.47 -3.60
C THR A 264 -9.92 30.92 -4.66
N PHE A 265 -9.13 29.94 -4.26
CA PHE A 265 -8.27 29.15 -5.15
C PHE A 265 -8.98 27.84 -5.51
N LYS A 266 -8.91 27.44 -6.77
CA LYS A 266 -9.41 26.17 -7.30
C LYS A 266 -8.27 25.35 -7.88
N ILE A 267 -8.29 24.06 -7.56
CA ILE A 267 -7.42 23.04 -8.16
C ILE A 267 -8.31 21.93 -8.68
N THR A 268 -8.10 21.52 -9.93
CA THR A 268 -8.89 20.46 -10.58
C THR A 268 -8.05 19.21 -10.77
N TYR A 269 -8.57 18.05 -10.37
CA TYR A 269 -7.93 16.74 -10.51
C TYR A 269 -8.81 15.79 -11.34
N PRO A 270 -8.19 14.89 -12.13
CA PRO A 270 -8.91 13.83 -12.81
C PRO A 270 -9.32 12.71 -11.83
N ARG A 271 -10.56 12.22 -11.95
CA ARG A 271 -11.14 11.13 -11.16
C ARG A 271 -10.79 9.74 -11.69
N SER A 272 -9.49 9.52 -11.88
CA SER A 272 -8.96 8.29 -12.50
C SER A 272 -9.35 7.03 -11.74
N ILE A 273 -9.30 7.07 -10.40
CA ILE A 273 -9.61 5.91 -9.54
C ILE A 273 -11.10 5.57 -9.64
N TYR A 274 -11.98 6.57 -9.57
CA TYR A 274 -13.40 6.35 -9.73
C TYR A 274 -13.76 5.83 -11.13
N GLN A 275 -13.15 6.37 -12.19
CA GLN A 275 -13.40 5.91 -13.55
C GLN A 275 -12.92 4.47 -13.80
N GLU A 276 -11.73 4.13 -13.34
CA GLU A 276 -11.21 2.76 -13.42
C GLU A 276 -12.06 1.80 -12.60
N GLY A 277 -12.43 2.19 -11.38
CA GLY A 277 -13.32 1.42 -10.50
C GLY A 277 -14.70 1.18 -11.14
N PHE A 278 -15.31 2.23 -11.71
CA PHE A 278 -16.57 2.13 -12.42
C PHE A 278 -16.50 1.21 -13.64
N SER A 279 -15.43 1.32 -14.43
CA SER A 279 -15.19 0.48 -15.62
C SER A 279 -14.99 -1.00 -15.24
N ALA A 280 -14.23 -1.27 -14.17
CA ALA A 280 -14.02 -2.62 -13.66
C ALA A 280 -15.32 -3.23 -13.11
N LEU A 281 -16.09 -2.46 -12.33
CA LEU A 281 -17.34 -2.92 -11.73
C LEU A 281 -18.44 -3.14 -12.78
N SER A 282 -18.54 -2.28 -13.79
CA SER A 282 -19.48 -2.47 -14.90
C SER A 282 -19.13 -3.70 -15.74
N SER A 283 -17.84 -3.95 -15.99
CA SER A 283 -17.37 -5.18 -16.64
C SER A 283 -17.70 -6.43 -15.83
N TYR A 284 -17.51 -6.36 -14.51
CA TYR A 284 -17.87 -7.43 -13.58
C TYR A 284 -19.38 -7.71 -13.58
N LEU A 285 -20.22 -6.67 -13.56
CA LEU A 285 -21.67 -6.80 -13.60
C LEU A 285 -22.15 -7.44 -14.91
N LEU A 286 -21.56 -7.04 -16.05
CA LEU A 286 -21.81 -7.65 -17.36
C LEU A 286 -21.43 -9.13 -17.38
N LEU A 287 -20.31 -9.50 -16.75
CA LEU A 287 -19.86 -10.88 -16.66
C LEU A 287 -20.83 -11.73 -15.82
N ILE A 288 -21.32 -11.22 -14.68
CA ILE A 288 -22.34 -11.90 -13.87
C ILE A 288 -23.63 -12.11 -14.66
N ILE A 289 -24.11 -11.06 -15.34
CA ILE A 289 -25.32 -11.15 -16.18
C ILE A 289 -25.13 -12.21 -17.28
N GLY A 290 -23.94 -12.25 -17.89
CA GLY A 290 -23.57 -13.26 -18.89
C GLY A 290 -23.57 -14.69 -18.32
N LEU A 291 -22.91 -14.91 -17.19
CA LEU A 291 -22.85 -16.22 -16.51
C LEU A 291 -24.24 -16.69 -16.07
N MET A 292 -25.07 -15.78 -15.57
CA MET A 292 -26.47 -16.07 -15.24
C MET A 292 -27.28 -16.50 -16.47
N GLY A 293 -27.08 -15.83 -17.62
CA GLY A 293 -27.68 -16.22 -18.89
C GLY A 293 -27.27 -17.64 -19.30
N VAL A 294 -25.98 -17.97 -19.20
CA VAL A 294 -25.46 -19.32 -19.49
C VAL A 294 -26.06 -20.36 -18.53
N PHE A 295 -26.10 -20.07 -17.23
CA PHE A 295 -26.64 -20.98 -16.23
C PHE A 295 -28.13 -21.24 -16.44
N ALA A 296 -28.91 -20.21 -16.79
CA ALA A 296 -30.32 -20.35 -17.13
C ALA A 296 -30.51 -21.28 -18.36
N ILE A 297 -29.69 -21.12 -19.40
CA ILE A 297 -29.71 -21.98 -20.59
C ILE A 297 -29.36 -23.43 -20.24
N LEU A 298 -28.28 -23.64 -19.46
CA LEU A 298 -27.86 -24.97 -19.02
C LEU A 298 -28.92 -25.66 -18.17
N THR A 299 -29.59 -24.92 -17.30
CA THR A 299 -30.69 -25.44 -16.47
C THR A 299 -31.85 -25.91 -17.34
N VAL A 300 -32.25 -25.11 -18.34
CA VAL A 300 -33.30 -25.50 -19.31
C VAL A 300 -32.90 -26.73 -20.13
N LEU A 301 -31.63 -26.79 -20.57
CA LEU A 301 -31.09 -27.95 -21.31
C LEU A 301 -31.04 -29.21 -20.44
N GLY A 302 -30.62 -29.10 -19.18
CA GLY A 302 -30.57 -30.18 -18.21
C GLY A 302 -31.95 -30.75 -17.90
N ILE A 303 -32.94 -29.88 -17.70
CA ILE A 303 -34.35 -30.28 -17.53
C ILE A 303 -34.83 -31.05 -18.76
N ARG A 304 -34.55 -30.54 -19.97
CA ARG A 304 -34.90 -31.24 -21.23
C ARG A 304 -34.21 -32.60 -21.37
N TYR A 305 -32.94 -32.71 -20.97
CA TYR A 305 -32.17 -33.94 -21.01
C TYR A 305 -32.75 -35.01 -20.07
N TYR A 306 -33.09 -34.61 -18.84
CA TYR A 306 -33.69 -35.49 -17.83
C TYR A 306 -35.01 -36.10 -18.30
N PHE A 307 -35.92 -35.27 -18.85
CA PHE A 307 -37.20 -35.76 -19.37
C PHE A 307 -37.04 -36.76 -20.53
N ARG A 308 -35.95 -36.68 -21.31
CA ARG A 308 -35.67 -37.64 -22.39
C ARG A 308 -35.18 -39.01 -21.89
N HIS A 309 -34.55 -39.08 -20.71
CA HIS A 309 -33.94 -40.30 -20.19
C HIS A 309 -34.81 -41.08 -19.20
N ALA A 310 -35.79 -40.43 -18.57
CA ALA A 310 -36.74 -41.08 -17.66
C ALA A 310 -37.61 -42.18 -18.34
N ASP A 311 -37.77 -42.15 -19.66
CA ASP A 311 -38.46 -43.22 -20.42
C ASP A 311 -37.63 -44.52 -20.53
N SER A 312 -36.31 -44.45 -20.30
CA SER A 312 -35.39 -45.59 -20.47
C SER A 312 -35.37 -46.52 -19.24
N SER A 313 -35.62 -45.98 -18.04
CA SER A 313 -35.65 -46.72 -16.77
C SER A 313 -36.87 -47.64 -16.62
N ALA A 314 -37.93 -47.44 -17.39
CA ALA A 314 -39.09 -48.33 -17.43
C ALA A 314 -38.80 -49.69 -18.11
N LYS A 315 -37.68 -49.82 -18.85
CA LYS A 315 -37.32 -51.02 -19.61
C LYS A 315 -36.62 -52.09 -18.75
N LEU A 316 -35.90 -51.68 -17.70
CA LEU A 316 -35.12 -52.55 -16.80
C LEU A 316 -35.98 -53.39 -15.84
N ALA A 317 -37.22 -52.99 -15.56
CA ALA A 317 -38.12 -53.75 -14.69
C ALA A 317 -38.61 -55.08 -15.31
N LYS A 318 -38.52 -55.25 -16.63
CA LYS A 318 -38.94 -56.47 -17.34
C LYS A 318 -37.90 -57.61 -17.32
N GLU A 319 -36.62 -57.32 -17.06
CA GLU A 319 -35.56 -58.33 -17.08
C GLU A 319 -35.46 -59.14 -15.77
N ARG A 320 -36.01 -58.63 -14.66
CA ARG A 320 -35.96 -59.27 -13.34
C ARG A 320 -36.89 -60.49 -13.21
N ASP A 321 -38.03 -60.50 -13.89
CA ASP A 321 -39.00 -61.62 -13.85
C ASP A 321 -38.50 -62.88 -14.60
N TYR A 322 -37.56 -62.71 -15.55
CA TYR A 322 -36.98 -63.82 -16.33
C TYR A 322 -35.98 -64.67 -15.52
N SER A 323 -35.29 -64.08 -14.53
CA SER A 323 -34.27 -64.78 -13.74
C SER A 323 -34.83 -65.74 -12.67
N TYR A 324 -36.03 -65.48 -12.14
CA TYR A 324 -36.61 -66.33 -11.08
C TYR A 324 -37.09 -67.71 -11.58
N GLN A 325 -37.61 -67.79 -12.81
CA GLN A 325 -38.03 -69.07 -13.40
C GLN A 325 -36.85 -70.02 -13.64
N LYS A 326 -35.70 -69.48 -14.04
CA LYS A 326 -34.51 -70.28 -14.38
C LYS A 326 -33.88 -70.98 -13.16
N ILE A 327 -33.92 -70.36 -11.98
CA ILE A 327 -33.35 -70.94 -10.73
C ILE A 327 -34.13 -72.18 -10.28
N ILE A 328 -35.46 -72.16 -10.44
CA ILE A 328 -36.33 -73.26 -10.02
C ILE A 328 -36.19 -74.50 -10.93
N GLU A 329 -35.82 -74.29 -12.20
CA GLU A 329 -35.56 -75.38 -13.15
C GLU A 329 -34.24 -76.13 -12.89
N GLU A 330 -33.28 -75.52 -12.19
CA GLU A 330 -31.91 -76.04 -11.99
C GLU A 330 -31.63 -76.59 -10.57
N ILE A 331 -32.59 -76.56 -9.62
CA ILE A 331 -32.38 -77.01 -8.22
C ILE A 331 -32.30 -78.55 -8.08
N GLU A 332 -31.34 -79.07 -7.30
CA GLU A 332 -31.16 -80.52 -7.07
C GLU A 332 -32.14 -81.10 -6.04
N ASP A 333 -32.44 -80.36 -4.96
CA ASP A 333 -33.43 -80.76 -3.96
C ASP A 333 -34.87 -80.65 -4.52
N ALA A 334 -35.78 -81.45 -3.99
CA ALA A 334 -37.17 -81.45 -4.43
C ALA A 334 -37.92 -80.21 -3.90
N TYR A 335 -38.30 -79.29 -4.78
CA TYR A 335 -39.10 -78.11 -4.45
C TYR A 335 -40.57 -78.29 -4.87
N PHE A 336 -41.50 -77.82 -4.02
CA PHE A 336 -42.93 -77.90 -4.30
C PHE A 336 -43.73 -76.77 -3.65
N LYS A 337 -44.89 -76.47 -4.26
CA LYS A 337 -45.91 -75.57 -3.75
C LYS A 337 -47.30 -76.18 -3.88
N THR A 338 -48.10 -76.13 -2.81
CA THR A 338 -49.45 -76.69 -2.76
C THR A 338 -50.48 -75.68 -2.27
N THR A 339 -51.77 -75.96 -2.50
CA THR A 339 -52.87 -75.32 -1.77
C THR A 339 -52.84 -75.71 -0.29
N PRO A 340 -53.58 -75.01 0.61
CA PRO A 340 -53.68 -75.39 2.02
C PRO A 340 -54.18 -76.82 2.24
N GLU A 341 -55.02 -77.33 1.33
CA GLU A 341 -55.55 -78.71 1.35
C GLU A 341 -54.55 -79.74 0.81
N GLY A 342 -53.34 -79.32 0.41
CA GLY A 342 -52.28 -80.20 -0.07
C GLY A 342 -52.38 -80.57 -1.55
N LYS A 343 -53.15 -79.82 -2.35
CA LYS A 343 -53.19 -80.01 -3.81
C LYS A 343 -51.99 -79.33 -4.46
N ILE A 344 -51.19 -80.07 -5.21
CA ILE A 344 -49.95 -79.56 -5.81
C ILE A 344 -50.27 -78.52 -6.88
N GLN A 345 -49.78 -77.29 -6.69
CA GLN A 345 -49.89 -76.19 -7.65
C GLN A 345 -48.66 -76.11 -8.55
N PHE A 346 -47.50 -76.42 -8.00
CA PHE A 346 -46.24 -76.38 -8.70
C PHE A 346 -45.23 -77.33 -8.06
N VAL A 347 -44.36 -77.93 -8.88
CA VAL A 347 -43.21 -78.75 -8.43
C VAL A 347 -42.03 -78.49 -9.37
N SER A 348 -40.82 -78.55 -8.84
CA SER A 348 -39.61 -78.56 -9.66
C SER A 348 -39.43 -79.90 -10.39
N PRO A 349 -38.64 -79.94 -11.49
CA PRO A 349 -38.28 -81.19 -12.15
C PRO A 349 -37.56 -82.20 -11.24
N SER A 350 -36.77 -81.74 -10.27
CA SER A 350 -36.10 -82.59 -9.25
C SER A 350 -37.10 -83.36 -8.39
N THR A 351 -38.25 -82.78 -8.07
CA THR A 351 -39.34 -83.45 -7.34
C THR A 351 -39.92 -84.62 -8.14
N ALA A 352 -40.13 -84.44 -9.45
CA ALA A 352 -40.56 -85.52 -10.34
C ALA A 352 -39.53 -86.66 -10.38
N LYS A 353 -38.23 -86.32 -10.49
CA LYS A 353 -37.13 -87.29 -10.49
C LYS A 353 -37.02 -88.08 -9.17
N MET A 354 -37.07 -87.41 -8.01
CA MET A 354 -37.00 -88.04 -6.68
C MET A 354 -38.12 -89.06 -6.46
N LEU A 355 -39.32 -88.74 -6.96
CA LEU A 355 -40.51 -89.57 -6.80
C LEU A 355 -40.74 -90.55 -7.96
N GLY A 356 -39.89 -90.54 -8.99
CA GLY A 356 -39.95 -91.47 -10.11
C GLY A 356 -41.03 -91.16 -11.17
N TYR A 357 -41.42 -89.90 -11.32
CA TYR A 357 -42.33 -89.42 -12.37
C TYR A 357 -41.56 -88.87 -13.59
N SER A 358 -42.14 -89.01 -14.79
CA SER A 358 -41.50 -88.64 -16.06
C SER A 358 -41.56 -87.14 -16.36
N ASP A 359 -42.57 -86.44 -15.84
CA ASP A 359 -42.73 -85.00 -15.99
C ASP A 359 -43.39 -84.40 -14.74
N ALA A 360 -43.01 -83.17 -14.40
CA ALA A 360 -43.56 -82.38 -13.29
C ALA A 360 -45.06 -82.11 -13.48
N SER A 361 -45.52 -81.98 -14.72
CA SER A 361 -46.94 -81.74 -15.02
C SER A 361 -47.86 -82.88 -14.58
N GLU A 362 -47.37 -84.13 -14.50
CA GLU A 362 -48.15 -85.28 -13.99
C GLU A 362 -48.49 -85.17 -12.50
N LEU A 363 -47.71 -84.38 -11.77
CA LEU A 363 -47.86 -84.17 -10.33
C LEU A 363 -48.75 -82.96 -10.03
N VAL A 364 -48.75 -81.95 -10.91
CA VAL A 364 -49.60 -80.76 -10.75
C VAL A 364 -51.07 -81.16 -10.77
N GLY A 365 -51.80 -80.75 -9.74
CA GLY A 365 -53.21 -81.10 -9.53
C GLY A 365 -53.47 -82.38 -8.73
N ARG A 366 -52.46 -83.21 -8.46
CA ARG A 366 -52.55 -84.33 -7.51
C ARG A 366 -52.45 -83.83 -6.07
N TYR A 367 -52.85 -84.66 -5.12
CA TYR A 367 -52.65 -84.35 -3.71
C TYR A 367 -51.35 -84.95 -3.18
N ILE A 368 -50.56 -84.13 -2.48
CA ILE A 368 -49.23 -84.54 -1.97
C ILE A 368 -49.31 -85.70 -0.97
N PHE A 369 -50.44 -85.89 -0.28
CA PHE A 369 -50.63 -87.00 0.66
C PHE A 369 -50.60 -88.37 -0.02
N GLU A 370 -50.92 -88.45 -1.33
CA GLU A 370 -50.86 -89.71 -2.09
C GLU A 370 -49.44 -90.29 -2.15
N MET A 371 -48.43 -89.44 -1.91
CA MET A 371 -47.02 -89.80 -1.91
C MET A 371 -46.52 -90.21 -0.53
N TYR A 372 -47.28 -90.04 0.55
CA TYR A 372 -46.83 -90.48 1.88
C TYR A 372 -46.99 -91.99 1.99
N GLN A 373 -46.02 -92.67 2.61
CA GLN A 373 -46.16 -94.11 2.89
C GLN A 373 -47.39 -94.36 3.79
N ASN A 374 -47.56 -93.52 4.81
CA ASN A 374 -48.70 -93.53 5.70
C ASN A 374 -49.46 -92.20 5.57
N PRO A 375 -50.71 -92.21 5.08
CA PRO A 375 -51.53 -91.01 4.94
C PRO A 375 -51.73 -90.25 6.27
N ASP A 376 -51.70 -90.94 7.42
CA ASP A 376 -51.87 -90.30 8.72
C ASP A 376 -50.69 -89.42 9.13
N ASP A 377 -49.49 -89.67 8.60
CA ASP A 377 -48.31 -88.86 8.89
C ASP A 377 -48.44 -87.46 8.25
N ARG A 378 -49.13 -87.36 7.11
CA ARG A 378 -49.47 -86.04 6.54
C ARG A 378 -50.41 -85.26 7.45
N ASN A 379 -51.45 -85.90 8.01
CA ASN A 379 -52.43 -85.23 8.86
C ASN A 379 -51.77 -84.64 10.13
N LYS A 380 -50.80 -85.36 10.70
CA LYS A 380 -50.01 -84.88 11.85
C LYS A 380 -49.11 -83.71 11.47
N LEU A 381 -48.41 -83.81 10.34
CA LEU A 381 -47.55 -82.73 9.84
C LEU A 381 -48.34 -81.48 9.46
N SER A 382 -49.54 -81.61 8.90
CA SER A 382 -50.39 -80.45 8.62
C SER A 382 -50.83 -79.76 9.90
N MET A 383 -51.26 -80.49 10.94
CA MET A 383 -51.62 -79.88 12.22
C MET A 383 -50.43 -79.15 12.86
N LEU A 384 -49.23 -79.74 12.78
CA LEU A 384 -48.02 -79.10 13.29
C LEU A 384 -47.65 -77.84 12.47
N LEU A 385 -47.80 -77.89 11.15
CA LEU A 385 -47.47 -76.76 10.26
C LEU A 385 -48.43 -75.58 10.46
N PHE A 386 -49.74 -75.85 10.56
CA PHE A 386 -50.76 -74.82 10.86
C PHE A 386 -50.60 -74.18 12.26
N SER A 387 -49.83 -74.78 13.17
CA SER A 387 -49.56 -74.19 14.49
C SER A 387 -48.21 -73.48 14.59
N LYS A 388 -47.21 -73.89 13.80
CA LYS A 388 -45.83 -73.36 13.88
C LYS A 388 -45.43 -72.46 12.71
N GLU A 389 -46.28 -72.36 11.69
CA GLU A 389 -46.10 -71.59 10.44
C GLU A 389 -44.96 -72.10 9.54
N GLU A 390 -43.90 -72.63 10.11
CA GLU A 390 -42.79 -73.31 9.43
C GLU A 390 -42.38 -74.56 10.19
N LEU A 391 -42.03 -75.61 9.46
CA LEU A 391 -41.41 -76.82 9.97
C LEU A 391 -40.12 -77.07 9.20
N ARG A 392 -39.03 -77.31 9.92
CA ARG A 392 -37.74 -77.69 9.36
C ARG A 392 -37.33 -79.10 9.75
N ASP A 393 -36.51 -79.69 8.91
CA ASP A 393 -35.88 -81.00 9.00
C ASP A 393 -36.85 -82.12 9.39
N GLN A 394 -38.08 -82.06 8.90
CA GLN A 394 -39.09 -83.04 9.26
C GLN A 394 -38.83 -84.34 8.53
N PRO A 395 -38.54 -85.44 9.24
CA PRO A 395 -38.34 -86.73 8.61
C PRO A 395 -39.68 -87.22 8.08
N VAL A 396 -39.77 -87.44 6.77
CA VAL A 396 -40.96 -87.94 6.09
C VAL A 396 -40.57 -89.13 5.24
N VAL A 397 -41.42 -90.16 5.23
CA VAL A 397 -41.25 -91.30 4.33
C VAL A 397 -42.25 -91.20 3.20
N LEU A 398 -41.73 -91.04 1.98
CA LEU A 398 -42.54 -90.96 0.78
C LEU A 398 -42.44 -92.26 -0.04
N LYS A 399 -43.44 -92.48 -0.89
CA LYS A 399 -43.60 -93.59 -1.82
C LYS A 399 -43.41 -93.08 -3.25
N ARG A 400 -42.51 -93.72 -3.99
CA ARG A 400 -42.23 -93.43 -5.42
C ARG A 400 -43.33 -94.02 -6.32
N LYS A 401 -43.40 -93.59 -7.59
CA LYS A 401 -44.36 -94.07 -8.61
C LYS A 401 -44.34 -95.61 -8.79
N ASP A 402 -43.18 -96.24 -8.61
CA ASP A 402 -42.99 -97.70 -8.68
C ASP A 402 -43.34 -98.45 -7.39
N GLY A 403 -43.57 -97.74 -6.29
CA GLY A 403 -43.92 -98.27 -4.97
C GLY A 403 -42.79 -98.38 -3.94
N SER A 404 -41.54 -98.06 -4.29
CA SER A 404 -40.40 -98.02 -3.35
C SER A 404 -40.47 -96.82 -2.40
N LEU A 405 -39.79 -96.92 -1.24
CA LEU A 405 -39.80 -95.89 -0.19
C LEU A 405 -38.55 -95.00 -0.27
N VAL A 406 -38.71 -93.72 0.05
CA VAL A 406 -37.62 -92.75 0.20
C VAL A 406 -37.78 -92.01 1.53
N PHE A 407 -36.69 -91.95 2.31
CA PHE A 407 -36.66 -91.19 3.57
C PHE A 407 -36.15 -89.79 3.25
N ILE A 408 -36.98 -88.78 3.48
CA ILE A 408 -36.62 -87.40 3.24
C ILE A 408 -36.62 -86.59 4.53
N SER A 409 -35.83 -85.53 4.56
CA SER A 409 -35.95 -84.41 5.48
C SER A 409 -36.65 -83.26 4.74
N ALA A 410 -37.81 -82.82 5.22
CA ALA A 410 -38.62 -81.79 4.59
C ALA A 410 -38.64 -80.49 5.40
N ASN A 411 -38.40 -79.38 4.70
CA ASN A 411 -38.59 -78.02 5.17
C ASN A 411 -39.83 -77.44 4.50
N VAL A 412 -40.87 -77.09 5.26
CA VAL A 412 -42.15 -76.58 4.74
C VAL A 412 -42.60 -75.36 5.53
N HIS A 413 -43.14 -74.35 4.87
CA HIS A 413 -43.74 -73.18 5.51
C HIS A 413 -45.07 -72.81 4.86
N LEU A 414 -45.89 -72.06 5.59
CA LEU A 414 -47.17 -71.53 5.12
C LEU A 414 -46.96 -70.23 4.32
N ILE A 415 -47.73 -70.10 3.25
CA ILE A 415 -47.84 -68.86 2.47
C ILE A 415 -49.14 -68.18 2.85
N TYR A 416 -49.06 -66.90 3.18
CA TYR A 416 -50.20 -66.09 3.58
C TYR A 416 -50.57 -65.06 2.49
N ASP A 417 -51.84 -64.67 2.44
CA ASP A 417 -52.30 -63.48 1.70
C ASP A 417 -52.07 -62.18 2.51
N GLU A 418 -52.38 -61.03 1.92
CA GLU A 418 -52.26 -59.71 2.57
C GLU A 418 -53.17 -59.57 3.82
N GLN A 419 -54.16 -60.45 3.99
CA GLN A 419 -55.06 -60.50 5.15
C GLN A 419 -54.66 -61.59 6.16
N HIS A 420 -53.47 -62.18 6.03
CA HIS A 420 -52.93 -63.26 6.88
C HIS A 420 -53.74 -64.57 6.86
N ASN A 421 -54.50 -64.85 5.80
CA ASN A 421 -55.07 -66.18 5.59
C ASN A 421 -54.05 -67.07 4.86
N VAL A 422 -53.99 -68.34 5.25
CA VAL A 422 -53.11 -69.31 4.59
C VAL A 422 -53.65 -69.63 3.20
N ILE A 423 -52.88 -69.30 2.15
CA ILE A 423 -53.23 -69.53 0.74
C ILE A 423 -52.41 -70.66 0.09
N GLY A 424 -51.40 -71.19 0.78
CA GLY A 424 -50.63 -72.33 0.28
C GLY A 424 -49.55 -72.80 1.24
N ILE A 425 -48.86 -73.87 0.83
CA ILE A 425 -47.71 -74.44 1.53
C ILE A 425 -46.57 -74.56 0.52
N GLU A 426 -45.37 -74.15 0.91
CA GLU A 426 -44.16 -74.24 0.08
C GLU A 426 -43.04 -74.94 0.85
N GLY A 427 -42.29 -75.79 0.16
CA GLY A 427 -41.24 -76.55 0.81
C GLY A 427 -40.21 -77.18 -0.10
N ILE A 428 -39.12 -77.60 0.54
CA ILE A 428 -37.96 -78.30 -0.03
C ILE A 428 -37.76 -79.63 0.71
N ALA A 429 -37.42 -80.70 0.01
CA ALA A 429 -37.16 -82.02 0.58
C ALA A 429 -35.82 -82.62 0.10
N HIS A 430 -35.10 -83.24 1.05
CA HIS A 430 -33.75 -83.83 0.88
C HIS A 430 -33.72 -85.32 1.29
N ASP A 431 -33.12 -86.24 0.52
CA ASP A 431 -33.07 -87.69 0.82
C ASP A 431 -32.00 -88.04 1.88
N ASN A 432 -32.39 -88.73 2.98
CA ASN A 432 -31.59 -88.93 4.20
C ASN A 432 -31.50 -90.41 4.68
N THR A 433 -31.61 -91.37 3.77
CA THR A 433 -31.87 -92.79 4.10
C THR A 433 -30.78 -93.53 4.95
N ASP A 434 -29.53 -93.05 5.05
CA ASP A 434 -28.42 -93.87 5.57
C ASP A 434 -27.90 -93.62 7.03
N ASN A 435 -28.31 -92.59 7.79
CA ASN A 435 -27.47 -92.10 8.93
C ASN A 435 -28.07 -92.13 10.37
N LEU A 436 -29.24 -92.73 10.64
CA LEU A 436 -29.97 -92.50 11.90
C LEU A 436 -30.28 -93.74 12.78
N LEU A 437 -29.53 -94.83 12.67
CA LEU A 437 -29.67 -95.99 13.58
C LEU A 437 -28.79 -95.89 14.84
N VAL A 438 -29.19 -94.95 15.72
CA VAL A 438 -29.56 -95.24 17.13
C VAL A 438 -28.45 -95.52 18.18
N LYS A 439 -27.16 -95.67 17.88
CA LYS A 439 -26.20 -96.15 18.92
C LYS A 439 -25.48 -95.13 19.84
N LYS A 440 -25.71 -93.82 19.74
CA LYS A 440 -24.79 -92.81 20.35
C LYS A 440 -25.31 -92.04 21.58
N ALA A 441 -26.61 -92.06 21.86
CA ALA A 441 -27.23 -91.08 22.78
C ALA A 441 -26.97 -91.28 24.30
N THR A 442 -26.35 -92.36 24.74
CA THR A 442 -26.30 -92.69 26.19
C THR A 442 -24.94 -92.47 26.86
N GLN A 443 -23.84 -92.31 26.10
CA GLN A 443 -22.52 -91.98 26.66
C GLN A 443 -22.21 -90.47 26.65
N GLU A 444 -22.92 -89.67 25.84
CA GLU A 444 -22.58 -88.27 25.62
C GLU A 444 -22.95 -87.33 26.80
N ASN A 445 -23.93 -87.66 27.66
CA ASN A 445 -24.37 -86.77 28.75
C ASN A 445 -23.38 -86.65 29.93
N GLU A 446 -22.70 -87.72 30.36
CA GLU A 446 -21.76 -87.65 31.51
C GLU A 446 -20.43 -86.97 31.14
N SER A 447 -19.95 -87.18 29.91
CA SER A 447 -18.78 -86.46 29.39
C SER A 447 -19.07 -84.98 29.16
N PHE A 448 -20.30 -84.62 28.82
CA PHE A 448 -20.71 -83.23 28.57
C PHE A 448 -20.67 -82.35 29.82
N TYR A 449 -21.12 -82.84 30.99
CA TYR A 449 -21.07 -82.04 32.22
C TYR A 449 -19.65 -81.76 32.72
N ARG A 450 -18.78 -82.78 32.70
CA ARG A 450 -17.36 -82.60 33.05
C ARG A 450 -16.67 -81.66 32.06
N LEU A 451 -16.95 -81.83 30.76
CA LEU A 451 -16.43 -80.94 29.73
C LEU A 451 -16.85 -79.49 29.98
N ILE A 452 -18.12 -79.19 30.26
CA ILE A 452 -18.57 -77.82 30.54
C ILE A 452 -17.86 -77.23 31.76
N PHE A 453 -17.73 -77.98 32.86
CA PHE A 453 -17.09 -77.47 34.07
C PHE A 453 -15.59 -77.19 33.85
N GLU A 454 -14.87 -78.12 33.21
CA GLU A 454 -13.44 -78.02 32.94
C GLU A 454 -13.10 -77.05 31.79
N SER A 455 -13.99 -76.89 30.79
CA SER A 455 -13.78 -76.04 29.61
C SER A 455 -14.43 -74.67 29.70
N ALA A 456 -15.14 -74.35 30.79
CA ALA A 456 -15.72 -73.03 30.98
C ALA A 456 -14.60 -71.99 31.13
N ASN A 457 -14.62 -70.96 30.28
CA ASN A 457 -13.69 -69.82 30.35
C ASN A 457 -14.05 -68.79 31.45
N ILE A 458 -15.12 -69.06 32.20
CA ILE A 458 -15.51 -68.30 33.39
C ILE A 458 -15.10 -69.09 34.62
N GLY A 459 -14.75 -68.39 35.70
CA GLY A 459 -14.44 -69.04 36.96
C GLY A 459 -15.70 -69.66 37.55
N LEU A 460 -15.76 -70.98 37.68
CA LEU A 460 -16.85 -71.69 38.36
C LEU A 460 -16.33 -72.18 39.70
N PHE A 461 -17.08 -71.90 40.76
CA PHE A 461 -16.69 -72.33 42.10
C PHE A 461 -17.88 -72.74 42.95
N GLN A 462 -17.60 -73.59 43.92
CA GLN A 462 -18.48 -73.88 45.03
C GLN A 462 -17.68 -73.71 46.31
N THR A 463 -18.21 -72.99 47.30
CA THR A 463 -17.60 -72.78 48.60
C THR A 463 -18.55 -73.19 49.72
N ASN A 464 -18.01 -73.42 50.91
CA ASN A 464 -18.79 -73.57 52.12
C ASN A 464 -19.18 -72.20 52.71
N SER A 465 -20.03 -72.19 53.74
CA SER A 465 -20.50 -70.95 54.38
C SER A 465 -19.42 -70.14 55.13
N GLN A 466 -18.20 -70.69 55.28
CA GLN A 466 -17.05 -70.03 55.89
C GLN A 466 -16.03 -69.54 54.85
N GLY A 467 -16.31 -69.69 53.55
CA GLY A 467 -15.43 -69.25 52.47
C GLY A 467 -14.46 -70.32 51.95
N GLY A 468 -14.38 -71.50 52.55
CA GLY A 468 -13.51 -72.57 52.05
C GLY A 468 -13.99 -73.14 50.71
N VAL A 469 -13.06 -73.33 49.76
CA VAL A 469 -13.36 -73.80 48.40
C VAL A 469 -13.65 -75.31 48.41
N LEU A 470 -14.80 -75.71 47.87
CA LEU A 470 -15.24 -77.11 47.73
C LEU A 470 -14.97 -77.65 46.32
N LEU A 471 -15.32 -76.84 45.30
CA LEU A 471 -15.08 -77.12 43.89
C LEU A 471 -14.62 -75.84 43.22
N VAL A 472 -13.69 -75.96 42.29
CA VAL A 472 -13.23 -74.84 41.46
C VAL A 472 -12.79 -75.38 40.11
N ASN A 473 -13.04 -74.64 39.05
CA ASN A 473 -12.59 -75.02 37.71
C ASN A 473 -11.22 -74.41 37.36
N PRO A 474 -10.54 -74.91 36.31
CA PRO A 474 -9.24 -74.40 35.89
C PRO A 474 -9.21 -72.89 35.59
N ALA A 475 -10.31 -72.34 35.08
CA ALA A 475 -10.38 -70.92 34.75
C ALA A 475 -10.25 -70.02 35.99
N LEU A 476 -10.95 -70.30 37.10
CA LEU A 476 -10.82 -69.48 38.31
C LEU A 476 -9.44 -69.62 38.96
N ALA A 477 -8.91 -70.85 39.01
CA ALA A 477 -7.57 -71.10 39.53
C ALA A 477 -6.52 -70.29 38.75
N SER A 478 -6.60 -70.32 37.41
CA SER A 478 -5.71 -69.54 36.55
C SER A 478 -5.90 -68.03 36.69
N MET A 479 -7.15 -67.53 36.84
CA MET A 479 -7.42 -66.09 37.04
C MET A 479 -6.74 -65.55 38.29
N LEU A 480 -6.73 -66.34 39.37
CA LEU A 480 -6.16 -65.98 40.67
C LEU A 480 -4.66 -66.33 40.81
N GLY A 481 -4.06 -66.97 39.80
CA GLY A 481 -2.63 -67.26 39.75
C GLY A 481 -2.20 -68.58 40.39
N PHE A 482 -3.13 -69.52 40.58
CA PHE A 482 -2.83 -70.89 41.02
C PHE A 482 -2.46 -71.78 39.83
N ILE A 483 -1.57 -72.74 40.04
CA ILE A 483 -1.08 -73.69 39.02
C ILE A 483 -2.15 -74.75 38.72
N SER A 484 -3.01 -75.07 39.71
CA SER A 484 -4.10 -76.02 39.53
C SER A 484 -5.33 -75.73 40.41
N PRO A 485 -6.53 -76.18 40.01
CA PRO A 485 -7.72 -76.18 40.86
C PRO A 485 -7.52 -76.89 42.20
N GLU A 486 -6.74 -77.97 42.22
CA GLU A 486 -6.44 -78.76 43.41
C GLU A 486 -5.62 -77.95 44.42
N GLU A 487 -4.59 -77.25 43.95
CA GLU A 487 -3.76 -76.35 44.77
C GLU A 487 -4.61 -75.23 45.38
N MET A 488 -5.43 -74.55 44.56
CA MET A 488 -6.33 -73.50 45.06
C MET A 488 -7.27 -74.01 46.15
N ARG A 489 -7.78 -75.23 46.02
CA ARG A 489 -8.69 -75.84 47.00
C ARG A 489 -7.99 -76.19 48.32
N GLU A 490 -6.72 -76.56 48.26
CA GLU A 490 -5.93 -76.91 49.45
C GLU A 490 -5.39 -75.67 50.17
N GLU A 491 -4.99 -74.63 49.43
CA GLU A 491 -4.40 -73.41 49.99
C GLU A 491 -5.43 -72.39 50.46
N ILE A 492 -6.60 -72.28 49.79
CA ILE A 492 -7.64 -71.32 50.18
C ILE A 492 -8.61 -71.95 51.18
N THR A 493 -8.44 -71.57 52.44
CA THR A 493 -9.33 -71.99 53.54
C THR A 493 -10.33 -70.89 53.94
N ASP A 494 -9.97 -69.63 53.75
CA ASP A 494 -10.82 -68.46 53.98
C ASP A 494 -10.57 -67.39 52.90
N LEU A 495 -11.59 -67.10 52.08
CA LEU A 495 -11.50 -66.12 50.98
C LEU A 495 -11.16 -64.69 51.47
N VAL A 496 -11.52 -64.31 52.70
CA VAL A 496 -11.26 -62.97 53.25
C VAL A 496 -9.79 -62.80 53.60
N GLN A 497 -9.21 -63.80 54.28
CA GLN A 497 -7.81 -63.73 54.69
C GLN A 497 -6.85 -64.06 53.54
N ASP A 498 -7.15 -65.14 52.79
CA ASP A 498 -6.18 -65.71 51.86
C ASP A 498 -6.12 -64.92 50.54
N LEU A 499 -7.27 -64.38 50.05
CA LEU A 499 -7.33 -63.56 48.83
C LEU A 499 -7.44 -62.04 49.09
N HIS A 500 -7.32 -61.63 50.36
CA HIS A 500 -7.37 -60.23 50.80
C HIS A 500 -8.66 -59.49 50.37
N LEU A 501 -9.78 -60.21 50.36
CA LEU A 501 -11.08 -59.61 50.13
C LEU A 501 -11.45 -58.68 51.29
N ASP A 502 -12.05 -57.52 51.00
CA ASP A 502 -12.49 -56.61 52.04
C ASP A 502 -13.50 -57.30 52.99
N PRO A 503 -13.23 -57.38 54.31
CA PRO A 503 -14.13 -58.02 55.26
C PRO A 503 -15.55 -57.44 55.26
N ASP A 504 -15.70 -56.14 54.98
CA ASP A 504 -17.00 -55.48 54.93
C ASP A 504 -17.78 -55.86 53.67
N GLU A 505 -17.10 -55.99 52.51
CA GLU A 505 -17.70 -56.46 51.25
C GLU A 505 -18.14 -57.93 51.36
N TYR A 506 -17.34 -58.78 52.02
CA TYR A 506 -17.69 -60.18 52.24
C TYR A 506 -18.86 -60.35 53.22
N ALA A 507 -18.87 -59.58 54.32
CA ALA A 507 -19.99 -59.58 55.26
C ALA A 507 -21.30 -59.13 54.58
N MET A 508 -21.23 -58.15 53.69
CA MET A 508 -22.36 -57.71 52.87
C MET A 508 -22.85 -58.81 51.92
N LEU A 509 -21.94 -59.50 51.21
CA LEU A 509 -22.28 -60.64 50.34
C LEU A 509 -23.02 -61.74 51.11
N VAL A 510 -22.48 -62.16 52.26
CA VAL A 510 -23.07 -63.23 53.08
C VAL A 510 -24.47 -62.83 53.58
N ASN A 511 -24.65 -61.58 54.01
CA ASN A 511 -25.95 -61.08 54.45
C ASN A 511 -26.97 -61.09 53.30
N LEU A 512 -26.59 -60.59 52.11
CA LEU A 512 -27.46 -60.58 50.94
C LEU A 512 -27.83 -61.99 50.48
N LEU A 513 -26.89 -62.95 50.51
CA LEU A 513 -27.17 -64.36 50.19
C LEU A 513 -28.12 -65.02 51.21
N ASN A 514 -28.02 -64.65 52.49
CA ASN A 514 -28.94 -65.16 53.52
C ASN A 514 -30.36 -64.61 53.36
N ILE A 515 -30.50 -63.35 52.92
CA ILE A 515 -31.81 -62.70 52.72
C ILE A 515 -32.45 -63.11 51.39
N HIS A 516 -31.69 -63.07 50.30
CA HIS A 516 -32.21 -63.17 48.93
C HIS A 516 -31.91 -64.51 48.24
N GLY A 517 -31.05 -65.36 48.80
CA GLY A 517 -30.69 -66.67 48.24
C GLY A 517 -29.76 -66.60 47.02
N GLU A 518 -29.67 -65.47 46.33
CA GLU A 518 -28.70 -65.20 45.26
C GLU A 518 -28.25 -63.73 45.28
N VAL A 519 -27.04 -63.49 44.78
CA VAL A 519 -26.45 -62.17 44.54
C VAL A 519 -25.87 -62.17 43.14
N ARG A 520 -26.17 -61.15 42.34
CA ARG A 520 -25.71 -61.03 40.96
C ARG A 520 -24.96 -59.72 40.74
N ASN A 521 -24.01 -59.74 39.81
CA ASN A 521 -23.21 -58.59 39.36
C ASN A 521 -22.44 -57.87 40.48
N MET A 522 -21.96 -58.60 41.50
CA MET A 522 -21.20 -57.98 42.59
C MET A 522 -19.71 -57.96 42.22
N GLU A 523 -19.11 -56.78 42.23
CA GLU A 523 -17.70 -56.58 41.89
C GLU A 523 -16.85 -56.67 43.15
N PHE A 524 -15.74 -57.40 43.07
CA PHE A 524 -14.78 -57.59 44.15
C PHE A 524 -13.37 -57.27 43.66
N SER A 525 -12.59 -56.60 44.51
CA SER A 525 -11.16 -56.40 44.31
C SER A 525 -10.40 -57.42 45.14
N LEU A 526 -9.68 -58.33 44.48
CA LEU A 526 -8.87 -59.38 45.10
C LEU A 526 -7.39 -59.21 44.75
N LYS A 527 -6.52 -59.96 45.42
CA LYS A 527 -5.11 -60.11 45.03
C LYS A 527 -4.84 -61.53 44.55
N LYS A 528 -4.10 -61.64 43.44
CA LYS A 528 -3.55 -62.91 42.95
C LYS A 528 -2.44 -63.40 43.88
N THR A 529 -2.03 -64.65 43.70
CA THR A 529 -0.91 -65.29 44.43
C THR A 529 0.43 -64.52 44.30
N ASP A 530 0.63 -63.81 43.18
CA ASP A 530 1.81 -62.96 42.94
C ASP A 530 1.70 -61.54 43.53
N GLY A 531 0.57 -61.22 44.17
CA GLY A 531 0.28 -59.93 44.80
C GLY A 531 -0.34 -58.89 43.85
N THR A 532 -0.54 -59.19 42.57
CA THR A 532 -1.19 -58.26 41.63
C THR A 532 -2.70 -58.16 41.88
N PRO A 533 -3.31 -56.95 41.79
CA PRO A 533 -4.75 -56.80 41.98
C PRO A 533 -5.53 -57.34 40.78
N ILE A 534 -6.66 -57.98 41.03
CA ILE A 534 -7.62 -58.44 40.03
C ILE A 534 -9.04 -58.04 40.43
N TRP A 535 -9.82 -57.57 39.47
CA TRP A 535 -11.23 -57.24 39.67
C TRP A 535 -12.10 -58.35 39.10
N LEU A 536 -12.94 -58.96 39.94
CA LEU A 536 -13.87 -60.01 39.55
C LEU A 536 -15.31 -59.52 39.68
N ASN A 537 -16.13 -59.79 38.67
CA ASN A 537 -17.58 -59.69 38.76
C ASN A 537 -18.16 -61.08 39.04
N CYS A 538 -18.84 -61.21 40.18
CA CYS A 538 -19.32 -62.47 40.70
C CYS A 538 -20.85 -62.55 40.75
N ASN A 539 -21.38 -63.69 40.34
CA ASN A 539 -22.75 -64.11 40.62
C ASN A 539 -22.70 -65.31 41.56
N VAL A 540 -23.40 -65.28 42.68
CA VAL A 540 -23.34 -66.30 43.72
C VAL A 540 -24.75 -66.70 44.14
N VAL A 541 -25.01 -67.99 44.26
CA VAL A 541 -26.29 -68.57 44.70
C VAL A 541 -26.04 -69.47 45.90
N ALA A 542 -26.90 -69.35 46.91
CA ALA A 542 -26.89 -70.21 48.09
C ALA A 542 -27.68 -71.49 47.82
N ILE A 543 -26.99 -72.63 47.84
CA ILE A 543 -27.56 -73.97 47.76
C ILE A 543 -27.65 -74.53 49.18
N LYS A 544 -28.86 -74.67 49.70
CA LYS A 544 -29.14 -75.27 51.02
C LYS A 544 -29.39 -76.77 50.88
N ASP A 545 -28.86 -77.55 51.81
CA ASP A 545 -29.17 -78.99 51.90
C ASP A 545 -30.65 -79.25 52.27
N ILE A 546 -31.16 -80.46 52.03
CA ILE A 546 -32.56 -80.91 52.27
C ILE A 546 -33.06 -80.73 53.72
N TYR A 547 -32.17 -80.39 54.67
CA TYR A 547 -32.48 -80.07 56.07
C TYR A 547 -32.32 -78.57 56.42
N GLU A 548 -32.14 -77.70 55.43
CA GLU A 548 -31.95 -76.24 55.52
C GLU A 548 -30.80 -75.75 56.42
N LYS A 549 -29.94 -76.64 56.93
CA LYS A 549 -28.94 -76.30 57.97
C LYS A 549 -27.57 -75.85 57.47
N THR A 550 -27.17 -76.19 56.25
CA THR A 550 -25.86 -75.81 55.68
C THR A 550 -26.05 -75.27 54.27
N ALA A 551 -25.70 -74.00 54.08
CA ALA A 551 -25.64 -73.36 52.77
C ALA A 551 -24.22 -73.54 52.20
N THR A 552 -24.13 -74.13 51.01
CA THR A 552 -22.95 -73.99 50.15
C THR A 552 -23.23 -72.88 49.14
N TYR A 553 -22.22 -72.13 48.76
CA TYR A 553 -22.36 -71.07 47.77
C TYR A 553 -21.78 -71.54 46.45
N PHE A 554 -22.60 -71.55 45.40
CA PHE A 554 -22.14 -71.82 44.04
C PHE A 554 -22.11 -70.50 43.27
N GLY A 555 -21.01 -70.23 42.59
CA GLY A 555 -20.86 -68.96 41.91
C GLY A 555 -20.06 -69.02 40.63
N THR A 556 -20.25 -67.98 39.83
CA THR A 556 -19.47 -67.68 38.64
C THR A 556 -18.68 -66.41 38.87
N ALA A 557 -17.43 -66.35 38.44
CA ALA A 557 -16.58 -65.18 38.48
C ALA A 557 -16.03 -64.86 37.08
N ILE A 558 -16.08 -63.59 36.70
CA ILE A 558 -15.56 -63.08 35.43
C ILE A 558 -14.55 -61.99 35.73
N ASP A 559 -13.36 -62.07 35.14
CA ASP A 559 -12.35 -61.01 35.22
C ASP A 559 -12.81 -59.77 34.45
N ILE A 560 -12.88 -58.63 35.15
CA ILE A 560 -13.25 -57.32 34.60
C ILE A 560 -12.11 -56.30 34.70
N SER A 561 -10.87 -56.75 34.95
CA SER A 561 -9.71 -55.88 35.16
C SER A 561 -9.41 -54.99 33.95
N GLU A 562 -9.47 -55.55 32.72
CA GLU A 562 -9.27 -54.78 31.48
C GLU A 562 -10.32 -53.67 31.31
N LYS A 563 -11.59 -53.98 31.61
CA LYS A 563 -12.68 -53.01 31.58
C LYS A 563 -12.46 -51.88 32.59
N LYS A 564 -11.99 -52.19 33.81
CA LYS A 564 -11.71 -51.18 34.85
C LYS A 564 -10.51 -50.30 34.50
N ILE A 565 -9.47 -50.86 33.87
CA ILE A 565 -8.33 -50.08 33.39
C ILE A 565 -8.78 -49.07 32.32
N ILE A 566 -9.57 -49.51 31.34
CA ILE A 566 -10.12 -48.63 30.29
C ILE A 566 -11.02 -47.54 30.88
N GLU A 567 -11.87 -47.88 31.87
CA GLU A 567 -12.73 -46.91 32.55
C GLU A 567 -11.90 -45.82 33.27
N LEU A 568 -10.85 -46.22 33.99
CA LEU A 568 -9.95 -45.30 34.68
C LEU A 568 -9.12 -44.44 33.71
N GLU A 569 -8.59 -45.03 32.63
CA GLU A 569 -7.88 -44.32 31.57
C GLU A 569 -8.79 -43.28 30.89
N LEU A 570 -10.06 -43.62 30.66
CA LEU A 570 -11.04 -42.70 30.10
C LEU A 570 -11.33 -41.53 31.04
N ILE A 571 -11.49 -41.78 32.34
CA ILE A 571 -11.68 -40.73 33.36
C ILE A 571 -10.45 -39.81 33.41
N GLU A 572 -9.24 -40.39 33.47
CA GLU A 572 -8.00 -39.63 33.50
C GLU A 572 -7.79 -38.81 32.22
N SER A 573 -8.07 -39.40 31.05
CA SER A 573 -8.02 -38.70 29.75
C SER A 573 -9.02 -37.55 29.69
N ARG A 574 -10.25 -37.75 30.20
CA ARG A 574 -11.29 -36.70 30.25
C ARG A 574 -10.88 -35.55 31.17
N GLN A 575 -10.31 -35.84 32.33
CA GLN A 575 -9.80 -34.82 33.26
C GLN A 575 -8.61 -34.05 32.67
N LYS A 576 -7.65 -34.76 32.05
CA LYS A 576 -6.52 -34.16 31.33
C LYS A 576 -7.01 -33.21 30.22
N PHE A 577 -7.97 -33.64 29.40
CA PHE A 577 -8.55 -32.81 28.36
C PHE A 577 -9.21 -31.55 28.92
N GLN A 578 -10.09 -31.69 29.93
CA GLN A 578 -10.76 -30.55 30.56
C GLN A 578 -9.76 -29.54 31.14
N SER A 579 -8.71 -30.02 31.81
CA SER A 579 -7.66 -29.14 32.33
C SER A 579 -6.89 -28.42 31.23
N LEU A 580 -6.46 -29.12 30.19
CA LEU A 580 -5.74 -28.51 29.06
C LEU A 580 -6.60 -27.51 28.29
N PHE A 581 -7.89 -27.81 28.11
CA PHE A 581 -8.81 -26.95 27.39
C PHE A 581 -9.10 -25.67 28.17
N TYR A 582 -9.60 -25.78 29.41
CA TYR A 582 -10.08 -24.62 30.18
C TYR A 582 -8.97 -23.75 30.75
N PHE A 583 -7.79 -24.30 31.06
CA PHE A 583 -6.67 -23.52 31.61
C PHE A 583 -5.62 -23.14 30.55
N SER A 584 -5.87 -23.41 29.26
CA SER A 584 -4.96 -22.98 28.19
C SER A 584 -4.87 -21.45 28.12
N PRO A 585 -3.66 -20.86 28.05
CA PRO A 585 -3.45 -19.43 27.85
C PRO A 585 -3.73 -18.98 26.39
N VAL A 586 -4.11 -19.90 25.50
CA VAL A 586 -4.52 -19.63 24.13
C VAL A 586 -6.04 -19.68 24.05
N ALA A 587 -6.68 -18.76 23.33
CA ALA A 587 -8.11 -18.84 23.09
C ALA A 587 -8.42 -20.00 22.14
N ILE A 588 -9.24 -20.94 22.57
CA ILE A 588 -9.64 -22.13 21.80
C ILE A 588 -11.15 -22.10 21.60
N ILE A 589 -11.58 -22.21 20.35
CA ILE A 589 -12.98 -22.34 19.95
C ILE A 589 -13.13 -23.60 19.10
N VAL A 590 -14.15 -24.40 19.37
CA VAL A 590 -14.46 -25.63 18.64
C VAL A 590 -15.72 -25.39 17.82
N TYR A 591 -15.66 -25.66 16.53
CA TYR A 591 -16.79 -25.61 15.61
C TYR A 591 -17.08 -27.00 15.02
N THR A 592 -18.31 -27.23 14.59
CA THR A 592 -18.65 -28.32 13.66
C THR A 592 -18.13 -27.98 12.25
N ASN A 593 -18.00 -28.99 11.40
CA ASN A 593 -17.74 -28.78 9.96
C ASN A 593 -18.82 -27.96 9.22
N ARG A 594 -19.99 -27.73 9.84
CA ARG A 594 -21.06 -26.85 9.34
C ARG A 594 -20.95 -25.41 9.84
N GLY A 595 -19.94 -25.11 10.67
CA GLY A 595 -19.69 -23.78 11.21
C GLY A 595 -20.47 -23.47 12.49
N GLU A 596 -21.09 -24.46 13.13
CA GLU A 596 -21.79 -24.27 14.41
C GLU A 596 -20.80 -24.35 15.57
N MET A 597 -20.85 -23.41 16.50
CA MET A 597 -19.94 -23.40 17.65
C MET A 597 -20.34 -24.46 18.67
N VAL A 598 -19.41 -25.35 19.00
CA VAL A 598 -19.60 -26.48 19.91
C VAL A 598 -19.14 -26.15 21.33
N ASP A 599 -17.97 -25.51 21.46
CA ASP A 599 -17.38 -25.19 22.76
C ASP A 599 -16.33 -24.07 22.65
N LEU A 600 -16.00 -23.40 23.76
CA LEU A 600 -14.92 -22.43 23.86
C LEU A 600 -14.31 -22.40 25.27
N ASN A 601 -13.01 -22.11 25.36
CA ASN A 601 -12.32 -22.09 26.65
C ASN A 601 -12.35 -20.73 27.36
N SER A 602 -11.89 -20.68 28.62
CA SER A 602 -11.93 -19.47 29.46
C SER A 602 -11.16 -18.27 28.87
N THR A 603 -10.06 -18.54 28.15
CA THR A 603 -9.28 -17.51 27.46
C THR A 603 -10.03 -16.95 26.26
N ALA A 604 -10.75 -17.77 25.51
CA ALA A 604 -11.63 -17.29 24.43
C ALA A 604 -12.79 -16.44 24.99
N ILE A 605 -13.41 -16.88 26.10
CA ILE A 605 -14.45 -16.10 26.80
C ILE A 605 -13.91 -14.71 27.18
N SER A 606 -12.72 -14.67 27.77
CA SER A 606 -12.06 -13.43 28.19
C SER A 606 -11.67 -12.54 27.01
N LEU A 607 -11.15 -13.11 25.93
CA LEU A 607 -10.76 -12.40 24.71
C LEU A 607 -11.96 -11.72 24.02
N PHE A 608 -13.11 -12.40 23.98
CA PHE A 608 -14.32 -11.90 23.34
C PHE A 608 -15.28 -11.19 24.31
N GLY A 609 -14.97 -11.10 25.60
CA GLY A 609 -15.81 -10.42 26.59
C GLY A 609 -17.16 -11.10 26.86
N LEU A 610 -17.25 -12.41 26.62
CA LEU A 610 -18.49 -13.17 26.77
C LEU A 610 -18.81 -13.43 28.25
N SER A 611 -20.10 -13.43 28.60
CA SER A 611 -20.53 -13.91 29.92
C SER A 611 -20.76 -15.42 29.87
N GLU A 612 -20.38 -16.14 30.94
CA GLU A 612 -20.44 -17.61 31.04
C GLU A 612 -21.87 -18.18 30.86
N HIS A 613 -22.91 -17.32 30.87
CA HIS A 613 -24.33 -17.69 30.74
C HIS A 613 -24.98 -17.20 29.45
N SER A 614 -24.21 -16.57 28.56
CA SER A 614 -24.69 -16.04 27.27
C SER A 614 -23.77 -16.54 26.16
N ILE A 615 -23.74 -17.86 25.94
CA ILE A 615 -23.20 -18.45 24.72
C ILE A 615 -24.41 -18.57 23.77
N PRO A 616 -24.56 -17.70 22.76
CA PRO A 616 -25.62 -17.85 21.77
C PRO A 616 -25.43 -19.17 21.02
N GLU A 617 -26.51 -19.93 20.85
CA GLU A 617 -26.53 -21.19 20.10
C GLU A 617 -26.12 -21.05 18.62
N SER A 618 -25.94 -19.82 18.12
CA SER A 618 -25.53 -19.52 16.75
C SER A 618 -24.55 -18.33 16.70
N TYR A 619 -23.30 -18.55 17.09
CA TYR A 619 -22.21 -17.67 16.69
C TYR A 619 -21.79 -18.01 15.25
N PRO A 620 -21.92 -17.10 14.27
CA PRO A 620 -21.43 -17.37 12.93
C PRO A 620 -19.90 -17.55 12.95
N PRO A 621 -19.35 -18.44 12.11
CA PRO A 621 -17.93 -18.73 12.06
C PRO A 621 -17.14 -17.54 11.48
N PHE A 622 -16.85 -16.54 12.31
CA PHE A 622 -16.18 -15.29 11.90
C PHE A 622 -14.82 -15.54 11.24
N TYR A 623 -14.18 -16.68 11.52
CA TYR A 623 -12.93 -17.09 10.89
C TYR A 623 -13.05 -17.21 9.36
N LEU A 624 -14.25 -17.49 8.83
CA LEU A 624 -14.49 -17.55 7.38
C LEU A 624 -14.19 -16.23 6.67
N GLU A 625 -14.28 -15.08 7.36
CA GLU A 625 -13.96 -13.77 6.76
C GLU A 625 -12.47 -13.53 6.58
N TYR A 626 -11.64 -14.29 7.29
CA TYR A 626 -10.19 -14.13 7.28
C TYR A 626 -9.49 -15.17 6.37
N LEU A 627 -10.24 -16.14 5.85
CA LEU A 627 -9.72 -17.17 4.96
C LEU A 627 -9.67 -16.70 3.51
N THR A 628 -8.54 -16.92 2.86
CA THR A 628 -8.45 -16.85 1.40
C THR A 628 -9.04 -18.10 0.74
N SER A 629 -9.44 -18.02 -0.53
CA SER A 629 -9.99 -19.17 -1.26
C SER A 629 -9.08 -20.42 -1.21
N SER A 630 -7.75 -20.22 -1.30
CA SER A 630 -6.78 -21.32 -1.18
C SER A 630 -6.76 -21.95 0.21
N GLN A 631 -6.92 -21.15 1.27
CA GLN A 631 -6.94 -21.66 2.63
C GLN A 631 -8.26 -22.37 2.96
N THR A 632 -9.37 -21.92 2.36
CA THR A 632 -10.65 -22.62 2.43
C THR A 632 -10.54 -24.01 1.78
N GLU A 633 -9.94 -24.10 0.59
CA GLU A 633 -9.67 -25.39 -0.08
C GLU A 633 -8.77 -26.30 0.77
N ASP A 634 -7.72 -25.75 1.40
CA ASP A 634 -6.84 -26.52 2.29
C ASP A 634 -7.59 -27.05 3.53
N LEU A 635 -8.50 -26.26 4.10
CA LEU A 635 -9.36 -26.68 5.21
C LEU A 635 -10.35 -27.78 4.80
N GLU A 636 -10.99 -27.64 3.63
CA GLU A 636 -11.88 -28.66 3.06
C GLU A 636 -11.12 -29.97 2.76
N ALA A 637 -9.84 -29.86 2.38
CA ALA A 637 -8.93 -30.99 2.19
C ALA A 637 -8.38 -31.59 3.52
N GLY A 638 -8.79 -31.06 4.68
CA GLY A 638 -8.38 -31.56 5.99
C GLY A 638 -6.97 -31.12 6.42
N LYS A 639 -6.42 -30.04 5.85
CA LYS A 639 -5.12 -29.49 6.25
C LYS A 639 -5.26 -28.40 7.32
N VAL A 640 -4.20 -28.21 8.08
CA VAL A 640 -4.09 -27.13 9.07
C VAL A 640 -3.81 -25.82 8.37
N VAL A 641 -4.57 -24.78 8.71
CA VAL A 641 -4.35 -23.41 8.22
C VAL A 641 -3.85 -22.54 9.36
N SER A 642 -2.75 -21.81 9.15
CA SER A 642 -2.21 -20.81 10.09
C SER A 642 -2.06 -19.48 9.40
N MET A 643 -2.44 -18.40 10.07
CA MET A 643 -2.43 -17.05 9.52
C MET A 643 -2.35 -15.97 10.61
N ASP A 644 -1.64 -14.89 10.32
CA ASP A 644 -1.67 -13.68 11.15
C ASP A 644 -2.81 -12.77 10.67
N ILE A 645 -3.78 -12.51 11.54
CA ILE A 645 -4.95 -11.69 11.26
C ILE A 645 -4.89 -10.37 12.02
N LYS A 646 -5.41 -9.32 11.39
CA LYS A 646 -5.70 -8.04 12.03
C LYS A 646 -7.18 -8.02 12.39
N MET A 647 -7.48 -8.01 13.68
CA MET A 647 -8.85 -8.06 14.18
C MET A 647 -9.25 -6.70 14.71
N ASP A 648 -10.35 -6.16 14.19
CA ASP A 648 -10.98 -4.94 14.70
C ASP A 648 -12.19 -5.33 15.56
N PHE A 649 -12.05 -5.16 16.87
CA PHE A 649 -13.11 -5.51 17.82
C PHE A 649 -14.33 -4.60 17.71
N SER A 650 -14.18 -3.40 17.13
CA SER A 650 -15.28 -2.47 16.84
C SER A 650 -16.15 -2.99 15.70
N LEU A 651 -15.51 -3.54 14.66
CA LEU A 651 -16.17 -4.12 13.49
C LEU A 651 -16.78 -5.49 13.82
N LEU A 652 -16.12 -6.30 14.66
CA LEU A 652 -16.71 -7.53 15.18
C LEU A 652 -17.98 -7.24 15.99
N ARG A 653 -17.97 -6.21 16.84
CA ARG A 653 -19.13 -5.81 17.63
C ARG A 653 -20.30 -5.34 16.76
N SER A 654 -20.04 -4.56 15.71
CA SER A 654 -21.10 -4.04 14.84
C SER A 654 -21.65 -5.08 13.86
N LYS A 655 -20.81 -5.99 13.37
CA LYS A 655 -21.16 -6.95 12.31
C LYS A 655 -21.67 -8.29 12.83
N PHE A 656 -21.22 -8.72 14.00
CA PHE A 656 -21.49 -10.06 14.54
C PHE A 656 -22.10 -10.04 15.95
N GLU A 657 -22.50 -8.87 16.45
CA GLU A 657 -23.12 -8.69 17.78
C GLU A 657 -22.29 -9.26 18.94
N VAL A 658 -20.98 -9.36 18.77
CA VAL A 658 -20.08 -9.88 19.81
C VAL A 658 -19.93 -8.86 20.94
N PRO A 659 -20.17 -9.23 22.21
CA PRO A 659 -19.99 -8.33 23.35
C PRO A 659 -18.49 -8.19 23.68
N ALA A 660 -17.71 -7.59 22.79
CA ALA A 660 -16.29 -7.35 23.03
C ALA A 660 -16.09 -6.28 24.13
N THR A 661 -15.42 -6.65 25.22
CA THR A 661 -14.97 -5.72 26.29
C THR A 661 -13.73 -4.91 25.87
N ILE A 662 -13.01 -5.37 24.85
CA ILE A 662 -11.81 -4.75 24.30
C ILE A 662 -12.20 -3.82 23.15
N THR A 663 -11.73 -2.57 23.17
CA THR A 663 -11.91 -1.61 22.06
C THR A 663 -10.61 -1.48 21.26
N GLY A 664 -10.73 -1.35 19.93
CA GLY A 664 -9.59 -1.11 19.04
C GLY A 664 -9.16 -2.31 18.20
N ILE A 665 -7.91 -2.24 17.72
CA ILE A 665 -7.32 -3.19 16.76
C ILE A 665 -6.25 -4.03 17.47
N GLY A 666 -6.35 -5.35 17.34
CA GLY A 666 -5.30 -6.31 17.76
C GLY A 666 -4.77 -7.12 16.58
N TYR A 667 -3.54 -7.64 16.73
CA TYR A 667 -2.96 -8.60 15.79
C TYR A 667 -2.91 -9.97 16.45
N PHE A 668 -3.45 -10.98 15.78
CA PHE A 668 -3.56 -12.34 16.32
C PHE A 668 -3.01 -13.36 15.33
N ASN A 669 -2.38 -14.42 15.82
CA ASN A 669 -2.15 -15.63 15.03
C ASN A 669 -3.33 -16.57 15.22
N MET A 670 -4.00 -16.92 14.13
CA MET A 670 -5.11 -17.86 14.09
C MET A 670 -4.64 -19.17 13.45
N ILE A 671 -4.89 -20.30 14.12
CA ILE A 671 -4.62 -21.64 13.62
C ILE A 671 -5.93 -22.43 13.61
N ILE A 672 -6.31 -22.94 12.45
CA ILE A 672 -7.52 -23.75 12.28
C ILE A 672 -7.10 -25.18 11.95
N THR A 673 -7.49 -26.11 12.82
CA THR A 673 -7.13 -27.53 12.73
C THR A 673 -8.40 -28.38 12.55
N PRO A 674 -8.60 -29.00 11.38
CA PRO A 674 -9.66 -29.98 11.20
C PRO A 674 -9.30 -31.30 11.88
N VAL A 675 -10.19 -31.76 12.77
CA VAL A 675 -10.07 -33.02 13.51
C VAL A 675 -11.20 -33.94 13.06
N PRO A 676 -10.91 -35.03 12.33
CA PRO A 676 -11.93 -35.94 11.85
C PRO A 676 -12.53 -36.75 13.01
N ASN A 677 -13.86 -36.77 13.11
CA ASN A 677 -14.56 -37.68 14.02
C ASN A 677 -14.83 -39.00 13.29
N LYS A 678 -14.21 -40.08 13.77
CA LYS A 678 -14.33 -41.41 13.15
C LYS A 678 -15.66 -42.11 13.43
N GLU A 679 -16.45 -41.66 14.42
CA GLU A 679 -17.69 -42.31 14.84
C GLU A 679 -18.95 -41.66 14.25
N SER A 680 -18.99 -40.32 14.14
CA SER A 680 -20.19 -39.58 13.67
C SER A 680 -20.19 -39.27 12.16
N GLY A 681 -19.04 -39.35 11.50
CA GLY A 681 -18.86 -38.84 10.13
C GLY A 681 -18.79 -37.32 10.01
N GLU A 682 -18.94 -36.58 11.13
CA GLU A 682 -18.85 -35.11 11.19
C GLU A 682 -17.61 -34.67 11.97
N GLY A 683 -16.62 -34.10 11.27
CA GLY A 683 -15.39 -33.58 11.88
C GLY A 683 -15.60 -32.29 12.67
N TRP A 684 -14.67 -32.01 13.58
CA TRP A 684 -14.59 -30.77 14.35
C TRP A 684 -13.50 -29.86 13.81
N LEU A 685 -13.66 -28.56 13.98
CA LEU A 685 -12.69 -27.53 13.64
C LEU A 685 -12.23 -26.83 14.92
N PHE A 686 -10.95 -26.99 15.26
CA PHE A 686 -10.33 -26.29 16.38
C PHE A 686 -9.71 -24.99 15.87
N VAL A 687 -10.21 -23.86 16.36
CA VAL A 687 -9.69 -22.52 16.07
C VAL A 687 -8.93 -22.02 17.30
N LEU A 688 -7.62 -21.89 17.16
CA LEU A 688 -6.72 -21.35 18.18
C LEU A 688 -6.35 -19.92 17.83
N ILE A 689 -6.45 -19.00 18.80
CA ILE A 689 -6.17 -17.58 18.61
C ILE A 689 -5.15 -17.13 19.65
N THR A 690 -4.00 -16.65 19.19
CA THR A 690 -2.89 -16.17 20.01
C THR A 690 -2.65 -14.69 19.76
N ASP A 691 -2.61 -13.87 20.82
CA ASP A 691 -2.28 -12.45 20.69
C ASP A 691 -0.79 -12.24 20.35
N ILE A 692 -0.54 -11.61 19.20
CA ILE A 692 0.80 -11.26 18.71
C ILE A 692 0.98 -9.74 18.59
N THR A 693 0.07 -8.94 19.14
CA THR A 693 0.01 -7.48 18.98
C THR A 693 1.33 -6.81 19.35
N LYS A 694 1.89 -7.11 20.51
CA LYS A 694 3.18 -6.56 20.96
C LYS A 694 4.32 -6.87 19.98
N ARG A 695 4.37 -8.12 19.51
CA ARG A 695 5.40 -8.59 18.56
C ARG A 695 5.25 -7.88 17.21
N LYS A 696 4.02 -7.78 16.68
CA LYS A 696 3.74 -7.20 15.37
C LYS A 696 3.96 -5.69 15.34
N ILE A 697 3.58 -4.98 16.39
CA ILE A 697 3.85 -3.53 16.51
C ILE A 697 5.36 -3.25 16.55
N ALA A 698 6.14 -4.04 17.30
CA ALA A 698 7.59 -3.89 17.34
C ALA A 698 8.25 -4.18 15.97
N GLU A 699 7.76 -5.20 15.26
CA GLU A 699 8.23 -5.51 13.90
C GLU A 699 7.95 -4.38 12.92
N ILE A 700 6.72 -3.84 12.92
CA ILE A 700 6.32 -2.71 12.06
C ILE A 700 7.15 -1.46 12.39
N ALA A 701 7.30 -1.12 13.67
CA ALA A 701 8.10 0.02 14.10
C ALA A 701 9.57 -0.11 13.66
N ARG A 702 10.15 -1.30 13.78
CA ARG A 702 11.52 -1.58 13.31
C ARG A 702 11.63 -1.40 11.79
N ASN A 703 10.66 -1.90 11.03
CA ASN A 703 10.67 -1.80 9.57
C ASN A 703 10.51 -0.34 9.10
N ILE A 704 9.65 0.45 9.77
CA ILE A 704 9.50 1.89 9.51
C ILE A 704 10.81 2.63 9.84
N ALA A 705 11.46 2.31 10.96
CA ALA A 705 12.74 2.91 11.34
C ALA A 705 13.85 2.58 10.31
N ILE A 706 13.94 1.33 9.86
CA ILE A 706 14.87 0.91 8.80
C ILE A 706 14.56 1.64 7.49
N GLY A 707 13.29 1.76 7.10
CA GLY A 707 12.87 2.49 5.91
C GLY A 707 13.28 3.96 5.95
N ARG A 708 12.99 4.66 7.07
CA ARG A 708 13.39 6.05 7.29
C ARG A 708 14.91 6.24 7.29
N LEU A 709 15.66 5.29 7.87
CA LEU A 709 17.12 5.34 7.85
C LEU A 709 17.67 5.22 6.42
N LYS A 710 17.15 4.28 5.63
CA LYS A 710 17.52 4.12 4.21
C LYS A 710 17.22 5.36 3.38
N GLU A 711 16.07 5.99 3.61
CA GLU A 711 15.68 7.20 2.91
C GLU A 711 16.56 8.40 3.30
N ALA A 712 16.87 8.55 4.58
CA ALA A 712 17.79 9.58 5.07
C ALA A 712 19.21 9.41 4.49
N GLU A 713 19.73 8.18 4.42
CA GLU A 713 21.01 7.87 3.77
C GLU A 713 21.01 8.29 2.29
N LYS A 714 19.93 7.99 1.56
CA LYS A 714 19.80 8.34 0.15
C LYS A 714 19.72 9.85 -0.08
N ILE A 715 18.91 10.57 0.71
CA ILE A 715 18.77 12.04 0.62
C ILE A 715 20.11 12.71 0.92
N ALA A 716 20.82 12.25 1.94
CA ALA A 716 22.11 12.81 2.33
C ALA A 716 23.26 12.38 1.41
N SER A 717 23.03 11.53 0.41
CA SER A 717 24.09 10.93 -0.44
C SER A 717 25.20 10.27 0.39
N LEU A 718 24.81 9.65 1.51
CA LEU A 718 25.68 8.95 2.44
C LEU A 718 25.49 7.45 2.30
N GLY A 719 26.60 6.72 2.24
CA GLY A 719 26.63 5.29 2.47
C GLY A 719 27.38 4.96 3.75
N HIS A 720 27.10 3.79 4.33
CA HIS A 720 27.86 3.28 5.46
C HIS A 720 28.49 1.94 5.11
N TRP A 721 29.61 1.64 5.76
CA TRP A 721 30.32 0.38 5.60
C TRP A 721 30.87 -0.10 6.94
N ASP A 722 31.01 -1.42 7.03
CA ASP A 722 31.50 -2.11 8.21
C ASP A 722 32.63 -3.07 7.79
N LEU A 723 33.82 -2.95 8.37
CA LEU A 723 34.92 -3.90 8.18
C LEU A 723 35.17 -4.68 9.47
N ASP A 724 34.95 -6.00 9.42
CA ASP A 724 35.37 -6.92 10.49
C ASP A 724 36.82 -7.34 10.28
N HIS A 725 37.71 -6.95 11.20
CA HIS A 725 39.16 -7.16 11.08
C HIS A 725 39.60 -8.62 11.29
N ARG A 726 38.77 -9.46 11.93
CA ARG A 726 39.08 -10.88 12.16
C ARG A 726 38.77 -11.73 10.94
N THR A 727 37.66 -11.44 10.28
CA THR A 727 37.20 -12.16 9.08
C THR A 727 37.63 -11.49 7.78
N ASN A 728 38.15 -10.25 7.87
CA ASN A 728 38.43 -9.36 6.74
C ASN A 728 37.19 -9.17 5.83
N SER A 729 36.01 -9.18 6.44
CA SER A 729 34.73 -9.07 5.73
C SER A 729 34.29 -7.61 5.73
N LEU A 730 34.21 -7.02 4.53
CA LEU A 730 33.69 -5.68 4.32
C LEU A 730 32.21 -5.77 3.94
N TYR A 731 31.36 -5.06 4.65
CA TYR A 731 29.95 -4.88 4.30
C TYR A 731 29.74 -3.45 3.80
N TRP A 732 28.94 -3.31 2.75
CA TRP A 732 28.56 -2.04 2.14
C TRP A 732 27.04 -1.89 2.20
N SER A 733 26.58 -0.71 2.63
CA SER A 733 25.17 -0.34 2.49
C SER A 733 24.78 -0.19 1.02
N GLU A 734 23.48 -0.25 0.75
CA GLU A 734 22.93 -0.06 -0.60
C GLU A 734 23.37 1.27 -1.23
N SER A 735 23.46 2.32 -0.42
CA SER A 735 23.94 3.65 -0.85
C SER A 735 25.42 3.63 -1.24
N VAL A 736 26.27 2.82 -0.60
CA VAL A 736 27.69 2.67 -1.02
C VAL A 736 27.77 2.06 -2.42
N TYR A 737 27.00 1.01 -2.70
CA TYR A 737 26.91 0.44 -4.04
C TYR A 737 26.46 1.48 -5.10
N GLN A 738 25.54 2.37 -4.74
CA GLN A 738 25.10 3.46 -5.62
C GLN A 738 26.20 4.51 -5.85
N ILE A 739 26.92 4.92 -4.80
CA ILE A 739 28.04 5.88 -4.90
C ILE A 739 29.12 5.35 -5.85
N PHE A 740 29.50 4.08 -5.69
CA PHE A 740 30.50 3.40 -6.53
C PHE A 740 29.94 2.87 -7.87
N GLU A 741 28.63 2.99 -8.11
CA GLU A 741 27.92 2.48 -9.29
C GLU A 741 28.22 0.99 -9.57
N LYS A 742 28.19 0.18 -8.50
CA LYS A 742 28.41 -1.28 -8.55
C LYS A 742 27.15 -2.04 -8.21
N SER A 743 27.01 -3.22 -8.81
CA SER A 743 25.95 -4.18 -8.49
C SER A 743 26.39 -5.05 -7.31
N PRO A 744 25.56 -5.24 -6.27
CA PRO A 744 25.85 -6.17 -5.17
C PRO A 744 25.90 -7.64 -5.61
N PHE A 745 25.41 -7.97 -6.81
CA PHE A 745 25.50 -9.32 -7.37
C PHE A 745 26.85 -9.60 -8.04
N ASP A 746 27.49 -8.56 -8.58
CA ASP A 746 28.68 -8.69 -9.43
C ASP A 746 29.97 -8.22 -8.73
N PHE A 747 29.85 -7.62 -7.55
CA PHE A 747 30.96 -7.06 -6.80
C PHE A 747 30.92 -7.50 -5.34
N THR A 748 31.94 -8.25 -4.92
CA THR A 748 32.14 -8.59 -3.51
C THR A 748 33.08 -7.56 -2.87
N PRO A 749 32.59 -6.78 -1.89
CA PRO A 749 33.43 -5.80 -1.20
C PRO A 749 34.46 -6.48 -0.31
N SER A 750 35.69 -5.97 -0.37
CA SER A 750 36.83 -6.30 0.47
C SER A 750 37.71 -5.06 0.55
N TYR A 751 38.55 -4.94 1.57
CA TYR A 751 39.45 -3.80 1.66
C TYR A 751 40.35 -3.64 0.39
N PRO A 752 40.96 -4.72 -0.16
CA PRO A 752 41.71 -4.61 -1.40
C PRO A 752 40.85 -4.22 -2.62
N SER A 753 39.61 -4.71 -2.71
CA SER A 753 38.72 -4.37 -3.83
C SER A 753 38.24 -2.91 -3.75
N PHE A 754 37.98 -2.39 -2.55
CA PHE A 754 37.76 -0.96 -2.30
C PHE A 754 38.96 -0.12 -2.76
N LEU A 755 40.18 -0.44 -2.31
CA LEU A 755 41.38 0.34 -2.65
C LEU A 755 41.67 0.33 -4.17
N SER A 756 41.25 -0.73 -4.88
CA SER A 756 41.34 -0.79 -6.35
C SER A 756 40.41 0.20 -7.05
N LEU A 757 39.29 0.59 -6.44
CA LEU A 757 38.33 1.56 -6.96
C LEU A 757 38.73 3.01 -6.64
N VAL A 758 39.63 3.22 -5.68
CA VAL A 758 40.26 4.53 -5.44
C VAL A 758 41.15 4.90 -6.62
N HIS A 759 41.11 6.17 -7.02
CA HIS A 759 41.90 6.71 -8.13
C HIS A 759 43.40 6.43 -7.90
N PRO A 760 44.16 5.97 -8.91
CA PRO A 760 45.55 5.51 -8.74
C PRO A 760 46.48 6.50 -8.02
N GLY A 761 46.28 7.82 -8.24
CA GLY A 761 47.05 8.87 -7.58
C GLY A 761 46.75 9.06 -6.09
N ASP A 762 45.61 8.56 -5.59
CA ASP A 762 45.13 8.79 -4.22
C ASP A 762 45.26 7.53 -3.35
N ARG A 763 45.50 6.35 -3.95
CA ARG A 763 45.53 5.04 -3.25
C ARG A 763 46.50 5.02 -2.08
N THR A 764 47.75 5.46 -2.28
CA THR A 764 48.77 5.45 -1.22
C THR A 764 48.39 6.36 -0.05
N MET A 765 47.76 7.50 -0.33
CA MET A 765 47.28 8.42 0.71
C MET A 765 46.14 7.79 1.51
N VAL A 766 45.16 7.20 0.84
CA VAL A 766 44.01 6.55 1.49
C VAL A 766 44.44 5.35 2.33
N ASP A 767 45.31 4.49 1.80
CA ASP A 767 45.84 3.30 2.50
C ASP A 767 46.60 3.69 3.77
N ASN A 768 47.52 4.67 3.67
CA ASN A 768 48.28 5.16 4.81
C ASN A 768 47.38 5.80 5.87
N ALA A 769 46.41 6.62 5.46
CA ALA A 769 45.49 7.28 6.39
C ALA A 769 44.62 6.25 7.13
N TYR A 770 44.17 5.20 6.43
CA TYR A 770 43.35 4.14 7.03
C TYR A 770 44.16 3.32 8.04
N TRP A 771 45.37 2.89 7.68
CA TRP A 771 46.20 2.12 8.60
C TRP A 771 46.78 2.95 9.74
N SER A 772 46.98 4.26 9.57
CA SER A 772 47.28 5.15 10.71
C SER A 772 46.10 5.22 11.68
N HIS A 773 44.87 5.34 11.16
CA HIS A 773 43.67 5.31 12.00
C HIS A 773 43.55 4.03 12.83
N VAL A 774 43.75 2.87 12.19
CA VAL A 774 43.61 1.56 12.84
C VAL A 774 44.76 1.27 13.81
N ASN A 775 46.00 1.63 13.48
CA ASN A 775 47.16 1.26 14.30
C ASN A 775 47.49 2.30 15.37
N ASN A 776 47.22 3.58 15.10
CA ASN A 776 47.62 4.71 15.96
C ASN A 776 46.43 5.40 16.63
N HIS A 777 45.20 4.93 16.42
CA HIS A 777 43.95 5.51 16.95
C HIS A 777 43.71 6.98 16.55
N GLU A 778 44.26 7.41 15.41
CA GLU A 778 44.05 8.75 14.87
C GLU A 778 42.69 8.87 14.17
N PRO A 779 42.03 10.03 14.06
CA PRO A 779 40.78 10.16 13.31
C PRO A 779 40.95 9.83 11.83
N PHE A 780 40.07 9.00 11.26
CA PHE A 780 40.01 8.79 9.81
C PHE A 780 39.01 9.77 9.20
N ASP A 781 39.51 10.75 8.44
CA ASP A 781 38.71 11.70 7.67
C ASP A 781 39.49 12.07 6.41
N VAL A 782 39.09 11.49 5.27
CA VAL A 782 39.85 11.59 4.03
C VAL A 782 38.93 11.95 2.87
N VAL A 783 39.30 12.99 2.13
CA VAL A 783 38.71 13.30 0.83
C VAL A 783 39.59 12.71 -0.27
N HIS A 784 39.02 11.86 -1.11
CA HIS A 784 39.74 11.20 -2.20
C HIS A 784 38.86 10.99 -3.42
N ARG A 785 39.49 10.64 -4.54
CA ARG A 785 38.79 10.35 -5.80
C ARG A 785 38.54 8.84 -5.94
N ILE A 786 37.36 8.50 -6.43
CA ILE A 786 37.03 7.15 -6.88
C ILE A 786 36.92 7.11 -8.40
N LEU A 787 37.31 5.99 -8.99
CA LEU A 787 37.29 5.75 -10.43
C LEU A 787 36.15 4.78 -10.77
N LEU A 788 35.18 5.26 -11.54
CA LEU A 788 34.04 4.47 -11.99
C LEU A 788 34.41 3.59 -13.18
N SER A 789 33.54 2.61 -13.48
CA SER A 789 33.76 1.61 -14.53
C SER A 789 33.93 2.21 -15.94
N ASP A 790 33.41 3.42 -16.17
CA ASP A 790 33.47 4.18 -17.43
C ASP A 790 34.55 5.28 -17.43
N ASN A 791 35.50 5.22 -16.47
CA ASN A 791 36.55 6.20 -16.23
C ASN A 791 36.10 7.58 -15.73
N ARG A 792 34.81 7.78 -15.39
CA ARG A 792 34.41 8.99 -14.66
C ARG A 792 35.03 9.00 -13.26
N ILE A 793 35.31 10.21 -12.77
CA ILE A 793 35.84 10.45 -11.44
C ILE A 793 34.74 11.05 -10.57
N LYS A 794 34.56 10.50 -9.36
CA LYS A 794 33.79 11.13 -8.28
C LYS A 794 34.71 11.48 -7.11
N TYR A 795 34.32 12.51 -6.36
CA TYR A 795 34.98 12.90 -5.12
C TYR A 795 34.16 12.41 -3.94
N VAL A 796 34.81 11.69 -3.03
CA VAL A 796 34.16 11.17 -1.84
C VAL A 796 34.91 11.61 -0.59
N ARG A 797 34.16 11.88 0.48
CA ARG A 797 34.72 12.06 1.83
C ARG A 797 34.37 10.84 2.65
N GLU A 798 35.37 10.24 3.28
CA GLU A 798 35.21 9.04 4.07
C GLU A 798 35.65 9.30 5.51
N VAL A 799 34.77 8.96 6.45
CA VAL A 799 35.00 9.13 7.89
C VAL A 799 34.74 7.80 8.57
N SER A 800 35.63 7.37 9.46
CA SER A 800 35.45 6.09 10.16
C SER A 800 35.93 6.13 11.61
N LYS A 801 35.38 5.19 12.39
CA LYS A 801 35.86 4.84 13.71
C LYS A 801 36.16 3.35 13.77
N THR A 802 37.05 2.95 14.68
CA THR A 802 37.39 1.54 14.92
C THR A 802 37.16 1.21 16.39
N ASP A 803 36.45 0.11 16.63
CA ASP A 803 36.30 -0.50 17.95
C ASP A 803 37.41 -1.54 18.14
N TYR A 804 37.92 -1.67 19.37
CA TYR A 804 39.07 -2.50 19.72
C TYR A 804 38.72 -3.47 20.86
N TYR A 805 39.35 -4.64 20.85
CA TYR A 805 39.30 -5.57 21.98
C TYR A 805 40.09 -5.03 23.19
N PRO A 806 39.85 -5.57 24.40
CA PRO A 806 40.57 -5.14 25.61
C PRO A 806 42.11 -5.30 25.54
N ASP A 807 42.62 -6.13 24.63
CA ASP A 807 44.06 -6.34 24.39
C ASP A 807 44.67 -5.35 23.37
N GLY A 808 43.87 -4.40 22.87
CA GLY A 808 44.29 -3.40 21.90
C GLY A 808 44.21 -3.85 20.44
N THR A 809 43.79 -5.09 20.16
CA THR A 809 43.61 -5.55 18.77
C THR A 809 42.35 -4.95 18.13
N PRO A 810 42.38 -4.53 16.85
CA PRO A 810 41.21 -3.94 16.19
C PRO A 810 40.12 -5.00 16.00
N GLN A 811 38.90 -4.69 16.42
CA GLN A 811 37.75 -5.58 16.31
C GLN A 811 36.96 -5.29 15.02
N LYS A 812 36.49 -4.05 14.87
CA LYS A 812 35.60 -3.66 13.78
C LYS A 812 35.77 -2.17 13.46
N SER A 813 35.94 -1.83 12.19
CA SER A 813 35.81 -0.44 11.73
C SER A 813 34.40 -0.22 11.18
N VAL A 814 33.80 0.92 11.52
CA VAL A 814 32.53 1.37 10.95
C VAL A 814 32.70 2.79 10.43
N GLY A 815 32.26 3.03 9.21
CA GLY A 815 32.48 4.30 8.54
C GLY A 815 31.33 4.74 7.65
N ILE A 816 31.37 6.00 7.28
CA ILE A 816 30.48 6.62 6.31
C ILE A 816 31.28 7.15 5.12
N ILE A 817 30.68 7.09 3.94
CA ILE A 817 31.20 7.67 2.72
C ILE A 817 30.15 8.63 2.14
N HIS A 818 30.57 9.85 1.83
CA HIS A 818 29.74 10.91 1.28
C HIS A 818 30.22 11.24 -0.13
N ASP A 819 29.33 11.17 -1.12
CA ASP A 819 29.59 11.71 -2.46
C ASP A 819 29.56 13.25 -2.41
N ILE A 820 30.72 13.88 -2.51
CA ILE A 820 30.90 15.34 -2.50
C ILE A 820 31.24 15.90 -3.89
N THR A 821 30.96 15.13 -4.95
CA THR A 821 31.34 15.47 -6.32
C THR A 821 30.75 16.81 -6.75
N SER A 822 29.48 17.08 -6.45
CA SER A 822 28.82 18.36 -6.74
C SER A 822 29.51 19.53 -6.04
N ILE A 823 29.81 19.39 -4.75
CA ILE A 823 30.50 20.39 -3.93
C ILE A 823 31.88 20.69 -4.52
N LYS A 824 32.64 19.65 -4.90
CA LYS A 824 33.98 19.82 -5.47
C LYS A 824 33.97 20.43 -6.86
N PHE A 825 33.00 20.11 -7.71
CA PHE A 825 32.87 20.76 -9.02
C PHE A 825 32.48 22.23 -8.89
N SER A 826 31.63 22.60 -7.94
CA SER A 826 31.31 24.01 -7.67
C SER A 826 32.53 24.79 -7.19
N GLU A 827 33.35 24.20 -6.30
CA GLU A 827 34.61 24.80 -5.83
C GLU A 827 35.62 25.00 -6.98
N LEU A 828 35.78 24.00 -7.84
CA LEU A 828 36.67 24.07 -9.00
C LEU A 828 36.18 25.06 -10.06
N ALA A 829 34.88 25.09 -10.34
CA ALA A 829 34.27 26.03 -11.28
C ALA A 829 34.42 27.48 -10.80
N LEU A 830 34.28 27.73 -9.49
CA LEU A 830 34.54 29.04 -8.91
C LEU A 830 35.99 29.46 -9.12
N ARG A 831 36.94 28.55 -8.88
CA ARG A 831 38.38 28.80 -9.06
C ARG A 831 38.76 29.03 -10.52
N GLU A 832 38.17 28.29 -11.46
CA GLU A 832 38.37 28.48 -12.90
C GLU A 832 37.81 29.83 -13.36
N SER A 833 36.61 30.19 -12.89
CA SER A 833 36.01 31.50 -13.13
C SER A 833 36.90 32.63 -12.61
N GLU A 834 37.47 32.50 -11.41
CA GLU A 834 38.40 33.47 -10.83
C GLU A 834 39.67 33.64 -11.69
N LEU A 835 40.28 32.54 -12.13
CA LEU A 835 41.46 32.59 -13.00
C LEU A 835 41.16 33.24 -14.35
N LYS A 836 40.00 32.91 -14.96
CA LYS A 836 39.56 33.50 -16.22
C LYS A 836 39.32 35.01 -16.07
N TYR A 837 38.70 35.44 -14.97
CA TYR A 837 38.53 36.85 -14.64
C TYR A 837 39.89 37.56 -14.54
N ARG A 838 40.85 37.03 -13.79
CA ARG A 838 42.19 37.63 -13.64
C ARG A 838 42.92 37.76 -14.98
N GLN A 839 42.80 36.77 -15.86
CA GLN A 839 43.40 36.82 -17.20
C GLN A 839 42.73 37.82 -18.13
N MET A 840 41.40 37.95 -18.07
CA MET A 840 40.66 38.96 -18.84
C MET A 840 41.00 40.37 -18.35
N PHE A 841 40.93 40.61 -17.05
CA PHE A 841 41.22 41.92 -16.44
C PHE A 841 42.62 42.43 -16.84
N ALA A 842 43.64 41.57 -16.79
CA ALA A 842 45.02 41.96 -17.09
C ALA A 842 45.35 42.20 -18.57
N ASN A 843 44.65 41.56 -19.51
CA ASN A 843 45.00 41.58 -20.95
C ASN A 843 44.10 42.47 -21.83
N VAL A 844 43.10 43.13 -21.26
CA VAL A 844 42.21 44.05 -22.00
C VAL A 844 42.97 45.32 -22.42
N SER A 845 42.76 45.76 -23.67
CA SER A 845 43.41 46.95 -24.26
C SER A 845 42.81 48.29 -23.84
N LEU A 846 41.80 48.27 -22.96
CA LEU A 846 41.17 49.41 -22.32
C LEU A 846 41.73 49.56 -20.90
N GLY A 847 41.83 50.78 -20.41
CA GLY A 847 42.14 51.01 -19.00
C GLY A 847 40.93 50.62 -18.15
N LEU A 848 41.08 49.69 -17.22
CA LEU A 848 40.04 49.30 -16.27
C LEU A 848 40.46 49.75 -14.88
N VAL A 849 39.62 50.53 -14.22
CA VAL A 849 39.84 51.00 -12.85
C VAL A 849 38.62 50.65 -12.01
N LEU A 850 38.83 49.86 -10.97
CA LEU A 850 37.82 49.54 -9.97
C LEU A 850 38.00 50.48 -8.78
N PHE A 851 36.94 51.14 -8.31
CA PHE A 851 37.00 52.08 -7.20
C PHE A 851 35.74 52.00 -6.34
N GLU A 852 35.87 52.31 -5.05
CA GLU A 852 34.76 52.34 -4.10
C GLU A 852 34.22 53.76 -3.99
N PHE A 853 32.90 53.93 -3.97
CA PHE A 853 32.30 55.22 -3.70
C PHE A 853 32.34 55.53 -2.21
N THR A 854 32.55 56.80 -1.84
CA THR A 854 32.38 57.24 -0.45
C THR A 854 30.90 57.27 -0.08
N PRO A 855 30.56 57.20 1.23
CA PRO A 855 29.17 57.30 1.70
C PRO A 855 28.44 58.57 1.23
N GLU A 856 29.17 59.64 0.89
CA GLU A 856 28.58 60.91 0.44
C GLU A 856 28.30 61.00 -1.07
N GLY A 857 28.54 59.95 -1.86
CA GLY A 857 28.27 60.05 -3.30
C GLY A 857 29.47 60.03 -4.21
N ILE A 858 30.67 60.15 -3.64
CA ILE A 858 31.82 60.62 -4.38
C ILE A 858 32.61 59.40 -4.89
N PRO A 859 32.94 59.34 -6.20
CA PRO A 859 33.87 58.34 -6.74
C PRO A 859 35.17 58.34 -5.94
N GLY A 860 35.32 57.35 -5.06
CA GLY A 860 36.30 57.34 -3.98
C GLY A 860 37.55 56.51 -4.30
N LEU A 861 38.03 55.78 -3.29
CA LEU A 861 39.34 55.12 -3.29
C LEU A 861 39.41 54.03 -4.37
N ILE A 862 40.44 54.10 -5.22
CA ILE A 862 40.74 53.04 -6.20
C ILE A 862 41.03 51.74 -5.43
N ILE A 863 40.36 50.66 -5.82
CA ILE A 863 40.50 49.30 -5.26
C ILE A 863 41.52 48.51 -6.09
N ASP A 864 41.41 48.58 -7.41
CA ASP A 864 42.24 47.81 -8.34
C ASP A 864 42.31 48.52 -9.70
N ALA A 865 43.37 48.30 -10.47
CA ALA A 865 43.51 48.84 -11.82
C ALA A 865 44.28 47.84 -12.69
N ASN A 866 43.84 47.66 -13.93
CA ASN A 866 44.56 46.79 -14.85
C ASN A 866 45.85 47.44 -15.37
N PRO A 867 46.81 46.66 -15.93
CA PRO A 867 48.07 47.20 -16.42
C PRO A 867 47.93 48.29 -17.49
N LYS A 868 46.84 48.24 -18.28
CA LYS A 868 46.58 49.26 -19.30
C LYS A 868 46.15 50.60 -18.68
N ALA A 869 45.38 50.59 -17.59
CA ALA A 869 45.06 51.79 -16.84
C ALA A 869 46.32 52.39 -16.20
N GLU A 870 47.20 51.56 -15.63
CA GLU A 870 48.51 52.03 -15.11
C GLU A 870 49.34 52.73 -16.19
N GLU A 871 49.37 52.17 -17.42
CA GLU A 871 50.05 52.76 -18.59
C GLU A 871 49.42 54.10 -19.00
N MET A 872 48.09 54.17 -19.08
CA MET A 872 47.36 55.38 -19.49
C MET A 872 47.49 56.52 -18.47
N ILE A 873 47.35 56.19 -17.17
CA ILE A 873 47.48 57.13 -16.04
C ILE A 873 48.94 57.49 -15.77
N HIS A 874 49.88 56.67 -16.26
CA HIS A 874 51.32 56.81 -16.07
C HIS A 874 51.74 56.72 -14.58
N LYS A 875 51.09 55.83 -13.83
CA LYS A 875 51.39 55.48 -12.43
C LYS A 875 51.11 53.99 -12.19
N SER A 876 51.93 53.35 -11.37
CA SER A 876 51.65 51.99 -10.92
C SER A 876 50.47 51.96 -9.92
N LEU A 877 49.79 50.82 -9.82
CA LEU A 877 48.69 50.61 -8.87
C LEU A 877 49.13 50.92 -7.45
N ASN A 878 50.35 50.55 -7.05
CA ASN A 878 50.88 50.87 -5.72
C ASN A 878 50.98 52.39 -5.50
N GLU A 879 51.46 53.15 -6.49
CA GLU A 879 51.50 54.62 -6.39
C GLU A 879 50.09 55.22 -6.36
N ILE A 880 49.15 54.67 -7.12
CA ILE A 880 47.74 55.10 -7.13
C ILE A 880 47.07 54.84 -5.76
N LEU A 881 47.31 53.66 -5.17
CA LEU A 881 46.79 53.25 -3.86
C LEU A 881 47.44 54.04 -2.71
N GLU A 882 48.75 54.29 -2.75
CA GLU A 882 49.49 55.04 -1.73
C GLU A 882 49.10 56.52 -1.67
N MET A 883 48.69 57.11 -2.80
CA MET A 883 48.24 58.50 -2.85
C MET A 883 46.84 58.71 -2.23
N LYS A 884 46.16 57.66 -1.74
CA LYS A 884 44.71 57.67 -1.47
C LYS A 884 43.94 58.28 -2.65
N GLY A 885 44.39 57.99 -3.86
CA GLY A 885 43.96 58.67 -5.07
C GLY A 885 42.48 58.43 -5.33
N GLU A 886 41.70 59.49 -5.29
CA GLU A 886 40.35 59.49 -5.81
C GLU A 886 40.43 59.53 -7.34
N ILE A 887 39.57 58.78 -8.02
CA ILE A 887 39.56 58.72 -9.50
C ILE A 887 39.46 60.11 -10.15
N ARG A 888 38.85 61.08 -9.46
CA ARG A 888 38.77 62.51 -9.84
C ARG A 888 40.12 63.19 -10.09
N SER A 889 41.19 62.72 -9.45
CA SER A 889 42.53 63.29 -9.62
C SER A 889 43.09 63.05 -11.02
N PHE A 890 42.58 62.03 -11.71
CA PHE A 890 43.01 61.65 -13.05
C PHE A 890 41.95 61.96 -14.11
N ILE A 891 40.66 61.91 -13.74
CA ILE A 891 39.51 62.18 -14.61
C ILE A 891 38.68 63.34 -14.03
N PRO A 892 38.92 64.60 -14.46
CA PRO A 892 38.39 65.81 -13.82
C PRO A 892 36.89 66.06 -13.99
N PHE A 893 36.19 65.42 -14.93
CA PHE A 893 34.76 65.64 -15.17
C PHE A 893 33.81 64.78 -14.30
N CYS A 894 34.34 64.10 -13.27
CA CYS A 894 33.58 63.16 -12.46
C CYS A 894 32.62 63.78 -11.41
N ASP A 895 32.57 65.12 -11.29
CA ASP A 895 31.83 65.86 -10.25
C ASP A 895 30.30 65.86 -10.40
N THR A 896 29.75 65.39 -11.52
CA THR A 896 28.31 65.52 -11.83
C THR A 896 27.48 64.28 -11.52
N ILE A 897 28.09 63.21 -11.00
CA ILE A 897 27.38 61.97 -10.65
C ILE A 897 27.16 61.97 -9.14
N HIS A 898 26.02 62.47 -8.69
CA HIS A 898 25.59 62.27 -7.30
C HIS A 898 25.03 60.84 -7.15
N ILE A 899 25.35 60.14 -6.05
CA ILE A 899 24.76 58.80 -5.78
C ILE A 899 23.22 58.86 -5.77
N SER A 900 22.63 60.00 -5.39
CA SER A 900 21.17 60.24 -5.44
C SER A 900 20.59 60.33 -6.86
N ASP A 901 21.42 60.43 -7.90
CA ASP A 901 20.97 60.44 -9.30
C ASP A 901 21.09 59.04 -9.96
N LEU A 902 21.72 58.07 -9.28
CA LEU A 902 21.94 56.71 -9.77
C LEU A 902 20.82 55.79 -9.28
N LYS A 903 20.00 55.27 -10.21
CA LYS A 903 18.98 54.27 -9.86
C LYS A 903 19.64 52.90 -9.83
N VAL A 904 19.93 52.42 -8.62
CA VAL A 904 20.65 51.16 -8.31
C VAL A 904 19.96 49.87 -8.84
N SER A 905 18.88 49.96 -9.63
CA SER A 905 18.18 48.81 -10.26
C SER A 905 18.47 48.61 -11.76
N SER A 906 19.32 49.43 -12.37
CA SER A 906 19.84 49.18 -13.72
C SER A 906 21.28 49.68 -13.81
N SER A 907 22.14 49.01 -14.56
CA SER A 907 23.48 49.49 -14.90
C SER A 907 23.39 50.89 -15.51
N ASP A 908 23.55 51.94 -14.69
CA ASP A 908 23.60 53.32 -15.15
C ASP A 908 24.99 53.55 -15.73
N ILE A 909 25.09 53.24 -17.03
CA ILE A 909 26.30 53.45 -17.80
C ILE A 909 26.43 54.96 -18.06
N CYS A 910 27.33 55.62 -17.32
CA CYS A 910 27.70 57.00 -17.62
C CYS A 910 28.86 56.98 -18.62
N ALA A 911 28.65 57.56 -19.80
CA ALA A 911 29.68 57.68 -20.82
C ALA A 911 29.96 59.15 -21.09
N PHE A 912 31.21 59.57 -20.95
CA PHE A 912 31.63 60.94 -21.20
C PHE A 912 33.05 61.01 -21.76
N GLU A 913 33.33 62.07 -22.53
CA GLU A 913 34.68 62.41 -22.97
C GLU A 913 35.32 63.33 -21.92
N SER A 914 36.56 63.05 -21.52
CA SER A 914 37.31 63.84 -20.55
C SER A 914 38.78 63.89 -20.94
N ASP A 915 39.48 64.92 -20.51
CA ASP A 915 40.95 64.90 -20.51
C ASP A 915 41.45 64.00 -19.39
N LEU A 916 42.37 63.09 -19.69
CA LEU A 916 43.11 62.32 -18.69
C LEU A 916 44.39 63.09 -18.34
N ASN A 917 44.50 63.51 -17.08
CA ASN A 917 45.65 64.26 -16.60
C ASN A 917 46.84 63.32 -16.36
N ARG A 918 47.89 63.47 -17.17
CA ARG A 918 49.18 62.79 -17.01
C ARG A 918 50.22 63.75 -16.44
N ASP A 919 51.14 63.23 -15.63
CA ASP A 919 52.24 64.02 -15.04
C ASP A 919 53.28 64.49 -16.10
N ASP A 920 53.18 64.04 -17.37
CA ASP A 920 54.08 64.38 -18.48
C ASP A 920 53.62 65.56 -19.36
N ASN A 921 52.62 66.33 -18.93
CA ASN A 921 52.03 67.48 -19.67
C ASN A 921 51.41 67.12 -21.03
N LYS A 922 51.17 65.83 -21.31
CA LYS A 922 50.35 65.39 -22.45
C LYS A 922 48.94 65.06 -21.96
N ASN A 923 47.93 65.78 -22.45
CA ASN A 923 46.54 65.41 -22.21
C ASN A 923 46.15 64.33 -23.22
N LEU A 924 45.71 63.17 -22.73
CA LEU A 924 44.98 62.21 -23.56
C LEU A 924 43.51 62.59 -23.52
N ILE A 925 42.84 62.59 -24.67
CA ILE A 925 41.39 62.70 -24.71
C ILE A 925 40.87 61.28 -24.55
N VAL A 926 40.21 61.01 -23.43
CA VAL A 926 39.67 59.70 -23.10
C VAL A 926 38.15 59.69 -23.15
N HIS A 927 37.59 58.60 -23.64
CA HIS A 927 36.19 58.27 -23.47
C HIS A 927 36.08 57.31 -22.29
N VAL A 928 35.37 57.75 -21.25
CA VAL A 928 35.23 57.02 -20.00
C VAL A 928 33.81 56.49 -19.92
N ILE A 929 33.70 55.18 -19.77
CA ILE A 929 32.44 54.49 -19.52
C ILE A 929 32.49 53.97 -18.09
N MET A 930 31.64 54.50 -17.24
CA MET A 930 31.53 54.07 -15.85
C MET A 930 30.31 53.18 -15.71
N ASP A 931 30.54 51.96 -15.23
CA ASP A 931 29.50 51.04 -14.81
C ASP A 931 29.53 50.92 -13.28
N ILE A 932 28.39 51.13 -12.64
CA ILE A 932 28.30 51.23 -11.18
C ILE A 932 27.39 50.11 -10.70
N TYR A 933 27.90 49.30 -9.77
CA TYR A 933 27.17 48.16 -9.25
C TYR A 933 27.41 48.00 -7.75
N ARG A 934 26.42 47.44 -7.07
CA ARG A 934 26.47 47.21 -5.63
C ARG A 934 27.03 45.82 -5.35
N LEU A 935 28.11 45.75 -4.57
CA LEU A 935 28.72 44.50 -4.15
C LEU A 935 28.59 44.39 -2.62
N ALA A 936 27.61 43.60 -2.15
CA ALA A 936 27.21 43.54 -0.74
C ALA A 936 26.88 44.94 -0.17
N ASP A 937 27.65 45.40 0.82
CA ASP A 937 27.44 46.68 1.51
C ASP A 937 28.20 47.86 0.86
N LYS A 938 28.89 47.65 -0.26
CA LYS A 938 29.73 48.65 -0.92
C LYS A 938 29.20 48.99 -2.30
N VAL A 939 29.20 50.28 -2.64
CA VAL A 939 28.96 50.75 -4.01
C VAL A 939 30.31 50.82 -4.70
N VAL A 940 30.46 50.04 -5.77
CA VAL A 940 31.72 49.90 -6.51
C VAL A 940 31.48 50.36 -7.94
N GLY A 941 32.40 51.17 -8.47
CA GLY A 941 32.41 51.58 -9.86
C GLY A 941 33.53 50.90 -10.63
N LEU A 942 33.24 50.46 -11.84
CA LEU A 942 34.21 50.08 -12.85
C LEU A 942 34.26 51.17 -13.92
N ALA A 943 35.37 51.92 -13.95
CA ALA A 943 35.66 52.85 -15.02
C ALA A 943 36.44 52.14 -16.13
N ILE A 944 35.87 52.17 -17.33
CA ILE A 944 36.49 51.73 -18.58
C ILE A 944 36.97 52.98 -19.30
N ILE A 945 38.28 53.08 -19.52
CA ILE A 945 38.97 54.24 -20.09
C ILE A 945 39.48 53.84 -21.48
N GLU A 946 38.99 54.53 -22.50
CA GLU A 946 39.41 54.38 -23.89
C GLU A 946 40.13 55.65 -24.34
N ASP A 947 41.33 55.52 -24.93
CA ASP A 947 42.03 56.66 -25.56
C ASP A 947 41.44 56.93 -26.94
N ILE A 948 40.84 58.12 -27.12
CA ILE A 948 40.20 58.56 -28.37
C ILE A 948 40.94 59.75 -29.01
N THR A 949 42.16 60.04 -28.58
CA THR A 949 42.91 61.23 -29.02
C THR A 949 43.06 61.30 -30.55
N GLU A 950 43.48 60.20 -31.19
CA GLU A 950 43.59 60.14 -32.66
C GLU A 950 42.21 60.23 -33.33
N LYS A 951 41.22 59.52 -32.79
CA LYS A 951 39.86 59.51 -33.33
C LYS A 951 39.27 60.92 -33.38
N ARG A 952 39.46 61.69 -32.31
CA ARG A 952 38.97 63.07 -32.22
C ARG A 952 39.68 64.00 -33.22
N HIS A 953 40.99 63.86 -33.37
CA HIS A 953 41.75 64.61 -34.35
C HIS A 953 41.27 64.35 -35.79
N TYR A 954 40.98 63.09 -36.13
CA TYR A 954 40.43 62.75 -37.45
C TYR A 954 39.02 63.31 -37.69
N GLU A 955 38.17 63.34 -36.66
CA GLU A 955 36.82 63.92 -36.77
C GLU A 955 36.86 65.43 -37.02
N GLU A 956 37.72 66.17 -36.30
CA GLU A 956 37.89 67.61 -36.50
C GLU A 956 38.47 67.94 -37.88
N GLU A 957 39.47 67.19 -38.33
CA GLU A 957 40.07 67.37 -39.66
C GLU A 957 39.03 67.12 -40.77
N ARG A 958 38.19 66.10 -40.61
CA ARG A 958 37.10 65.77 -41.54
C ARG A 958 36.04 66.88 -41.61
N VAL A 959 35.64 67.46 -40.48
CA VAL A 959 34.66 68.57 -40.44
C VAL A 959 35.21 69.80 -41.17
N ASN A 960 36.49 70.13 -40.95
CA ASN A 960 37.15 71.27 -41.61
C ASN A 960 37.26 71.08 -43.14
N LEU A 961 37.60 69.87 -43.59
CA LEU A 961 37.64 69.51 -45.03
C LEU A 961 36.27 69.69 -45.70
N ILE A 962 35.19 69.27 -45.04
CA ILE A 962 33.82 69.42 -45.57
C ILE A 962 33.44 70.90 -45.71
N ALA A 963 33.68 71.71 -44.68
CA ALA A 963 33.40 73.14 -44.71
C ALA A 963 34.16 73.86 -45.85
N GLN A 964 35.42 73.44 -46.12
CA GLN A 964 36.21 73.98 -47.23
C GLN A 964 35.64 73.57 -48.61
N ILE A 965 35.15 72.34 -48.77
CA ILE A 965 34.51 71.87 -50.01
C ILE A 965 33.23 72.68 -50.30
N GLU A 966 32.40 72.94 -49.28
CA GLU A 966 31.17 73.72 -49.42
C GLU A 966 31.44 75.16 -49.89
N LYS A 967 32.43 75.83 -49.27
CA LYS A 967 32.84 77.17 -49.66
C LYS A 967 33.26 77.24 -51.13
N ASN A 968 34.09 76.29 -51.57
CA ASN A 968 34.55 76.22 -52.95
C ASN A 968 33.40 75.98 -53.96
N LEU A 969 32.40 75.17 -53.60
CA LEU A 969 31.22 74.92 -54.44
C LEU A 969 30.36 76.19 -54.62
N ALA A 970 30.19 76.99 -53.57
CA ALA A 970 29.45 78.25 -53.62
C ALA A 970 30.16 79.30 -54.51
N GLU A 971 31.48 79.44 -54.37
CA GLU A 971 32.28 80.35 -55.21
C GLU A 971 32.25 79.94 -56.70
N LEU A 972 32.30 78.64 -56.99
CA LEU A 972 32.21 78.12 -58.37
C LEU A 972 30.86 78.40 -59.02
N ALA A 973 29.74 78.28 -58.28
CA ALA A 973 28.41 78.58 -58.79
C ALA A 973 28.28 80.06 -59.20
N ILE A 974 28.74 80.98 -58.35
CA ILE A 974 28.74 82.41 -58.62
C ILE A 974 29.60 82.74 -59.85
N LEU A 975 30.79 82.14 -59.96
CA LEU A 975 31.70 82.36 -61.08
C LEU A 975 31.10 81.85 -62.40
N ASN A 976 30.45 80.69 -62.37
CA ASN A 976 29.82 80.08 -63.52
C ASN A 976 28.68 80.95 -64.08
N ASP A 977 27.76 81.40 -63.22
CA ASP A 977 26.67 82.30 -63.61
C ASP A 977 27.23 83.65 -64.10
N GLY A 978 28.27 84.15 -63.44
CA GLY A 978 28.96 85.40 -63.79
C GLY A 978 29.67 85.35 -65.15
N ILE A 979 30.05 84.17 -65.64
CA ILE A 979 30.69 83.99 -66.96
C ILE A 979 29.64 83.67 -68.04
N ARG A 980 28.67 82.78 -67.78
CA ARG A 980 27.65 82.37 -68.76
C ARG A 980 26.74 83.53 -69.19
N ASN A 981 26.35 84.41 -68.26
CA ASN A 981 25.46 85.52 -68.57
C ASN A 981 26.09 86.49 -69.59
N PRO A 982 27.32 87.00 -69.40
CA PRO A 982 28.02 87.76 -70.42
C PRO A 982 28.26 87.01 -71.73
N LEU A 983 28.65 85.72 -71.69
CA LEU A 983 28.87 84.94 -72.92
C LEU A 983 27.58 84.81 -73.74
N THR A 984 26.44 84.63 -73.10
CA THR A 984 25.13 84.55 -73.77
C THR A 984 24.81 85.88 -74.45
N ILE A 985 25.06 87.01 -73.76
CA ILE A 985 24.89 88.35 -74.33
C ILE A 985 25.86 88.57 -75.49
N ILE A 986 27.15 88.20 -75.34
CA ILE A 986 28.16 88.33 -76.40
C ILE A 986 27.78 87.48 -77.62
N THR A 987 27.28 86.26 -77.42
CA THR A 987 26.79 85.39 -78.51
C THR A 987 25.62 86.04 -79.25
N MET A 988 24.66 86.61 -78.49
CA MET A 988 23.50 87.29 -79.04
C MET A 988 23.88 88.52 -79.87
N VAL A 989 24.77 89.37 -79.34
CA VAL A 989 25.29 90.57 -80.04
C VAL A 989 26.16 90.18 -81.23
N ALA A 990 27.00 89.15 -81.11
CA ALA A 990 27.87 88.71 -82.19
C ALA A 990 27.05 88.24 -83.39
N ASN A 991 25.95 87.50 -83.20
CA ASN A 991 25.10 87.01 -84.29
C ASN A 991 24.46 88.11 -85.18
N GLU A 992 24.47 89.38 -84.76
CA GLU A 992 24.01 90.52 -85.57
C GLU A 992 25.12 91.17 -86.43
N LEU A 993 26.39 90.74 -86.31
CA LEU A 993 27.53 91.34 -87.01
C LEU A 993 27.83 90.62 -88.35
N GLU A 994 27.71 91.32 -89.47
CA GLU A 994 28.12 90.83 -90.81
C GLU A 994 29.60 91.15 -91.09
N ASN A 995 30.57 90.39 -90.53
CA ASN A 995 31.99 90.51 -90.93
C ASN A 995 32.87 89.29 -90.53
N GLU A 996 34.06 89.15 -91.12
CA GLU A 996 35.02 88.07 -90.83
C GLU A 996 35.44 87.95 -89.34
N THR A 997 35.26 89.02 -88.53
CA THR A 997 35.48 89.02 -87.07
C THR A 997 34.45 88.20 -86.29
N LEU A 998 33.27 87.91 -86.86
CA LEU A 998 32.20 87.10 -86.26
C LEU A 998 32.67 85.71 -85.87
N PHE A 999 33.37 85.03 -86.78
CA PHE A 999 33.81 83.65 -86.59
C PHE A 999 34.82 83.54 -85.45
N SER A 1000 35.74 84.50 -85.34
CA SER A 1000 36.72 84.52 -84.24
C SER A 1000 36.08 84.75 -82.88
N VAL A 1001 35.07 85.62 -82.77
CA VAL A 1001 34.39 85.91 -81.49
C VAL A 1001 33.53 84.73 -81.06
N LEU A 1002 32.71 84.17 -81.96
CA LEU A 1002 31.87 83.01 -81.65
C LEU A 1002 32.72 81.78 -81.29
N HIS A 1003 33.84 81.56 -81.98
CA HIS A 1003 34.77 80.47 -81.66
C HIS A 1003 35.40 80.64 -80.27
N GLN A 1004 35.79 81.87 -79.87
CA GLN A 1004 36.31 82.12 -78.53
C GLN A 1004 35.24 81.96 -77.45
N VAL A 1005 34.00 82.41 -77.70
CA VAL A 1005 32.87 82.18 -76.79
C VAL A 1005 32.61 80.68 -76.61
N GLN A 1006 32.69 79.89 -77.68
CA GLN A 1006 32.50 78.46 -77.62
C GLN A 1006 33.60 77.74 -76.83
N ILE A 1007 34.87 78.17 -76.94
CA ILE A 1007 35.95 77.66 -76.09
C ILE A 1007 35.69 77.97 -74.61
N ILE A 1008 35.25 79.21 -74.29
CA ILE A 1008 34.98 79.58 -72.91
C ILE A 1008 33.76 78.80 -72.37
N ASP A 1009 32.70 78.62 -73.15
CA ASP A 1009 31.54 77.81 -72.75
C ASP A 1009 31.89 76.33 -72.55
N GLU A 1010 32.83 75.79 -73.34
CA GLU A 1010 33.34 74.44 -73.16
C GLU A 1010 34.19 74.31 -71.87
N LEU A 1011 35.04 75.30 -71.57
CA LEU A 1011 35.77 75.38 -70.29
C LEU A 1011 34.82 75.49 -69.09
N VAL A 1012 33.76 76.28 -69.22
CA VAL A 1012 32.71 76.42 -68.21
C VAL A 1012 31.93 75.12 -68.04
N SER A 1013 31.64 74.41 -69.12
CA SER A 1013 31.00 73.09 -69.06
C SER A 1013 31.89 72.02 -68.41
N GLN A 1014 33.22 72.14 -68.54
CA GLN A 1014 34.16 71.29 -67.78
C GLN A 1014 34.15 71.63 -66.28
N LEU A 1015 34.00 72.91 -65.91
CA LEU A 1015 33.80 73.35 -64.53
C LEU A 1015 32.49 72.79 -63.94
N ASP A 1016 31.39 72.80 -64.71
CA ASP A 1016 30.11 72.18 -64.33
C ASP A 1016 30.24 70.69 -64.02
N LYS A 1017 31.02 69.97 -64.85
CA LYS A 1017 31.26 68.54 -64.63
C LYS A 1017 32.02 68.29 -63.32
N ARG A 1018 33.04 69.12 -63.02
CA ARG A 1018 33.77 69.05 -61.74
C ARG A 1018 32.89 69.42 -60.54
N TRP A 1019 31.96 70.37 -60.71
CA TRP A 1019 30.96 70.70 -59.70
C TRP A 1019 30.04 69.51 -59.40
N LEU A 1020 29.54 68.82 -60.43
CA LEU A 1020 28.73 67.60 -60.31
C LEU A 1020 29.48 66.44 -59.64
N GLU A 1021 30.79 66.29 -59.90
CA GLU A 1021 31.63 65.29 -59.24
C GLU A 1021 31.79 65.61 -57.74
N SER A 1022 32.03 66.87 -57.39
CA SER A 1022 32.10 67.34 -56.00
C SER A 1022 30.76 67.22 -55.25
N ASP A 1023 29.62 67.52 -55.90
CA ASP A 1023 28.29 67.32 -55.31
C ASP A 1023 27.98 65.83 -55.07
N LYS A 1024 28.38 64.94 -55.98
CA LYS A 1024 28.27 63.48 -55.78
C LYS A 1024 29.08 62.99 -54.58
N ILE A 1025 30.30 63.51 -54.39
CA ILE A 1025 31.13 63.20 -53.22
C ILE A 1025 30.42 63.64 -51.95
N LEU A 1026 29.84 64.84 -51.93
CA LEU A 1026 29.13 65.37 -50.77
C LEU A 1026 27.88 64.54 -50.43
N ARG A 1027 27.09 64.13 -51.43
CA ARG A 1027 25.93 63.23 -51.24
C ARG A 1027 26.33 61.83 -50.78
N TYR A 1028 27.47 61.31 -51.25
CA TYR A 1028 28.02 60.04 -50.77
C TYR A 1028 28.37 60.14 -49.28
N LEU A 1029 29.04 61.23 -48.87
CA LEU A 1029 29.37 61.49 -47.47
C LEU A 1029 28.11 61.66 -46.59
N GLN A 1030 27.07 62.32 -47.09
CA GLN A 1030 25.79 62.43 -46.39
C GLN A 1030 25.10 61.07 -46.20
N LYS A 1031 25.05 60.25 -47.25
CA LYS A 1031 24.33 58.96 -47.24
C LYS A 1031 24.97 57.92 -46.33
N TYR A 1032 26.31 57.88 -46.28
CA TYR A 1032 27.03 56.82 -45.58
C TYR A 1032 27.72 57.25 -44.28
N HIS A 1033 27.81 58.56 -44.02
CA HIS A 1033 28.50 59.08 -42.83
C HIS A 1033 27.73 60.16 -42.05
N ASN A 1034 26.40 60.23 -42.21
CA ASN A 1034 25.46 61.01 -41.37
C ASN A 1034 25.82 62.50 -41.18
N VAL A 1035 26.32 63.15 -42.23
CA VAL A 1035 26.63 64.59 -42.22
C VAL A 1035 25.35 65.40 -42.51
N HIS A 1036 24.96 66.32 -41.61
CA HIS A 1036 23.80 67.20 -41.80
C HIS A 1036 24.20 68.59 -42.31
N TYR A 1037 23.51 69.06 -43.35
CA TYR A 1037 23.72 70.34 -44.01
C TYR A 1037 22.74 71.41 -43.50
N LYS A 1038 23.23 72.60 -43.13
CA LYS A 1038 22.39 73.79 -42.91
C LYS A 1038 22.44 74.67 -44.16
N LYS A 1039 21.34 74.73 -44.89
CA LYS A 1039 21.18 75.60 -46.05
C LYS A 1039 20.72 77.00 -45.60
N ASP A 1040 21.59 77.77 -44.97
CA ASP A 1040 21.34 79.17 -44.67
C ASP A 1040 22.24 80.08 -45.51
N ILE A 1041 21.82 80.35 -46.76
CA ILE A 1041 22.16 81.59 -47.45
C ILE A 1041 20.93 82.06 -48.24
N GLU A 1042 20.30 83.12 -47.75
CA GLU A 1042 19.28 83.93 -48.43
C GLU A 1042 19.89 84.70 -49.61
N ARG A 1043 19.43 84.45 -50.83
CA ARG A 1043 18.86 85.41 -51.81
C ARG A 1043 18.55 84.76 -53.13
#